data_AF-A0A365ZW16-F1
#
_entry.id   AF-A0A365ZW16-F1
#
_cell.length_a   1.000
_cell.length_b   1.000
_cell.length_c   1.000
_cell.angle_alpha   90.00
_cell.angle_beta   90.00
_cell.angle_gamma   90.00
#
_symmetry.space_group_name_H-M   'P 1'
#
loop_
_entity.id
_entity.type
_entity.pdbx_description
1 polymer ?
#
loop_
_entity_poly.entity_id
_entity_poly.type
_entity_poly.pdbx_seq_one_letter_code
_entity_poly.pdbx_strand_id
1 'polypeptide(L)'
;DAAYWVRHVRQAVRFHDAIVSLRERGATSFLEIGPDGVLSAMADGTPTLRRDRPEAETLHAALATLQVRGIHPDWSALFSGTGARTVDLPTYPFQRDRYWPRPGTTTHPTTGDTEDAAFWQAVAQGDLTPLADTLDHGQLDDLAPALPALATWHQRTRARSTVDSWRYHVEWKPITPSGAPSGTWIVVAHRPCQPVVDALTARGVHVVVADGRDPLPTPDDLGGILSLLALDTEEDPDHPGLTRGLTATLDLVRAHPGAPLWLVTSGAVSIGRSDPLRAPAQAAVWGYGRVIGLELPAIYGGLIDLPADPDDRALAALAAVIGGTEDQVAIRPSGVHARRLAHAPRTHPGEGWTPRGTVLVTGGAGALGTAVTTWLLDSGAERVLALSRRGTAAHPDPRITPVTCDVTDRAALAAVIDAHPDITAVVHTAGIGDAAFLDATDPAFLARVMAAKATGAAHLDELLGERELDAFVLFSSISGVWGSGELAAYAAANAYLDGLATHRRARGLTATSIAWGPWADAGMAAETGAEAELLRRGLRALPPALAIDALKRAVAEERACLTVADVDWSVFAPAFAAARPRPLIADLPEAADALATGPTGPGTDLDTDRWNLPRAELTHRLDTLVRTEAAAVLGFAGPEAVEASRAFRDLGFDSLTAVELRNRLAEET
;
A
#
# COMPACT_ATOMS: atom_id res chain seq x y z
N ASP A 1 15.00 34.06 60.22
CA ASP A 1 14.45 35.31 60.77
C ASP A 1 12.93 35.16 60.91
N ALA A 2 12.37 35.35 62.10
CA ALA A 2 10.93 35.25 62.33
C ALA A 2 10.13 36.34 61.61
N ALA A 3 10.72 37.52 61.40
CA ALA A 3 10.08 38.63 60.69
C ALA A 3 9.90 38.34 59.19
N TYR A 4 10.77 37.51 58.59
CA TYR A 4 10.63 37.02 57.23
C TYR A 4 9.35 36.19 57.05
N TRP A 5 9.13 35.21 57.94
CA TRP A 5 7.96 34.32 57.85
C TRP A 5 6.64 35.04 58.11
N VAL A 6 6.59 35.97 59.07
CA VAL A 6 5.39 36.79 59.34
C VAL A 6 5.01 37.66 58.12
N ARG A 7 6.00 38.19 57.40
CA ARG A 7 5.78 38.95 56.17
C ARG A 7 5.34 38.06 55.01
N HIS A 8 5.89 36.84 54.91
CA HIS A 8 5.55 35.86 53.87
C HIS A 8 4.08 35.40 53.98
N VAL A 9 3.51 35.35 55.18
CA VAL A 9 2.09 35.01 55.39
C VAL A 9 1.15 36.17 55.04
N ARG A 10 1.63 37.42 55.04
CA ARG A 10 0.80 38.64 54.84
C ARG A 10 0.95 39.28 53.46
N GLN A 11 1.91 38.85 52.64
CA GLN A 11 2.21 39.44 51.34
C GLN A 11 2.23 38.37 50.24
N ALA A 12 2.00 38.77 49.00
CA ALA A 12 2.03 37.86 47.86
C ALA A 12 3.42 37.20 47.70
N VAL A 13 3.42 35.89 47.44
CA VAL A 13 4.64 35.13 47.16
C VAL A 13 5.18 35.53 45.79
N ARG A 14 6.33 36.22 45.76
CA ARG A 14 6.96 36.71 44.52
C ARG A 14 7.76 35.60 43.80
N PHE A 15 7.11 34.48 43.50
CA PHE A 15 7.77 33.29 42.93
C PHE A 15 8.39 33.55 41.56
N HIS A 16 7.65 34.21 40.65
CA HIS A 16 8.16 34.53 39.31
C HIS A 16 9.42 35.41 39.36
N ASP A 17 9.40 36.46 40.19
CA ASP A 17 10.55 37.36 40.35
C ASP A 17 11.79 36.62 40.90
N ALA A 18 11.59 35.61 41.76
CA ALA A 18 12.67 34.77 42.26
C ALA A 18 13.26 33.89 41.15
N ILE A 19 12.43 33.29 40.29
CA ILE A 19 12.90 32.50 39.14
C ILE A 19 13.65 33.38 38.13
N VAL A 20 13.12 34.56 37.80
CA VAL A 20 13.79 35.52 36.90
C VAL A 20 15.15 35.92 37.46
N SER A 21 15.23 36.30 38.74
CA SER A 21 16.51 36.68 39.36
C SER A 21 17.52 35.52 39.42
N LEU A 22 17.06 34.27 39.58
CA LEU A 22 17.93 33.10 39.52
C LEU A 22 18.48 32.86 38.10
N ARG A 23 17.65 33.03 37.07
CA ARG A 23 18.09 32.93 35.66
C ARG A 23 19.10 34.02 35.31
N GLU A 24 18.87 35.26 35.75
CA GLU A 24 19.83 36.38 35.57
C GLU A 24 21.18 36.10 36.26
N ARG A 25 21.18 35.32 37.35
CA ARG A 25 22.39 34.87 38.04
C ARG A 25 23.00 33.59 37.45
N GLY A 26 22.52 33.14 36.29
CA GLY A 26 23.07 32.03 35.54
C GLY A 26 22.49 30.65 35.88
N ALA A 27 21.39 30.57 36.63
CA ALA A 27 20.72 29.29 36.86
C ALA A 27 20.01 28.82 35.57
N THR A 28 20.43 27.66 35.04
CA THR A 28 19.92 27.08 33.79
C THR A 28 18.94 25.92 34.02
N SER A 29 18.74 25.50 35.27
CA SER A 29 17.89 24.35 35.61
C SER A 29 17.33 24.50 37.02
N PHE A 30 16.09 24.05 37.21
CA PHE A 30 15.34 24.13 38.47
C PHE A 30 14.86 22.74 38.86
N LEU A 31 15.01 22.40 40.15
CA LEU A 31 14.51 21.15 40.73
C LEU A 31 13.50 21.50 41.82
N GLU A 32 12.29 20.98 41.71
CA GLU A 32 11.26 21.17 42.73
C GLU A 32 11.26 20.01 43.70
N ILE A 33 11.44 20.34 44.99
CA ILE A 33 11.34 19.40 46.10
C ILE A 33 9.98 19.60 46.76
N GLY A 34 9.04 18.73 46.42
CA GLY A 34 7.68 18.81 46.94
C GLY A 34 6.81 17.66 46.40
N PRO A 35 5.66 17.38 47.04
CA PRO A 35 4.88 16.16 46.79
C PRO A 35 4.18 16.11 45.42
N ASP A 36 3.90 17.27 44.80
CA ASP A 36 2.97 17.35 43.67
C ASP A 36 3.54 18.00 42.39
N GLY A 37 4.78 18.52 42.41
CA GLY A 37 5.43 19.07 41.22
C GLY A 37 4.77 20.32 40.60
N VAL A 38 4.03 21.09 41.41
CA VAL A 38 3.19 22.22 40.97
C VAL A 38 4.03 23.40 40.46
N LEU A 39 5.21 23.62 41.06
CA LEU A 39 6.07 24.75 40.72
C LEU A 39 6.91 24.49 39.46
N SER A 40 7.12 23.23 39.10
CA SER A 40 7.95 22.78 37.99
C SER A 40 7.42 23.28 36.65
N ALA A 41 6.10 23.23 36.44
CA ALA A 41 5.48 23.76 35.22
C ALA A 41 5.66 25.28 35.07
N MET A 42 5.72 26.01 36.19
CA MET A 42 5.85 27.47 36.21
C MET A 42 7.31 27.94 36.04
N ALA A 43 8.29 27.08 36.31
CA ALA A 43 9.71 27.41 36.28
C ALA A 43 10.50 26.67 35.18
N ASP A 44 9.85 25.82 34.38
CA ASP A 44 10.48 24.79 33.52
C ASP A 44 11.44 23.88 34.32
N GLY A 45 11.01 23.55 35.53
CA GLY A 45 11.73 22.72 36.48
C GLY A 45 11.42 21.24 36.36
N THR A 46 12.20 20.42 37.05
CA THR A 46 11.97 18.98 37.17
C THR A 46 11.42 18.68 38.57
N PRO A 47 10.27 18.02 38.71
CA PRO A 47 9.72 17.65 40.03
C PRO A 47 10.36 16.38 40.56
N THR A 48 10.65 16.31 41.86
CA THR A 48 11.18 15.09 42.49
C THR A 48 10.11 14.08 42.90
N LEU A 49 8.85 14.49 43.06
CA LEU A 49 7.72 13.62 43.43
C LEU A 49 6.44 14.01 42.67
N ARG A 50 5.51 13.06 42.55
CA ARG A 50 4.15 13.25 42.03
C ARG A 50 3.17 12.36 42.79
N ARG A 51 1.98 12.88 43.12
CA ARG A 51 0.95 12.22 43.93
C ARG A 51 0.55 10.81 43.47
N ASP A 52 0.57 10.57 42.16
CA ASP A 52 0.05 9.34 41.54
C ASP A 52 1.16 8.45 40.96
N ARG A 53 2.41 8.60 41.43
CA ARG A 53 3.55 7.82 40.95
C ARG A 53 4.41 7.28 42.09
N PRO A 54 5.08 6.12 41.90
CA PRO A 54 6.03 5.62 42.89
C PRO A 54 7.14 6.65 43.16
N GLU A 55 7.38 6.95 44.44
CA GLU A 55 8.30 8.01 44.86
C GLU A 55 9.74 7.73 44.40
N ALA A 56 10.21 6.50 44.58
CA ALA A 56 11.57 6.09 44.19
C ALA A 56 11.79 6.21 42.68
N GLU A 57 10.82 5.76 41.87
CA GLU A 57 10.88 5.84 40.41
C GLU A 57 10.88 7.29 39.93
N THR A 58 10.03 8.13 40.53
CA THR A 58 9.93 9.56 40.18
C THR A 58 11.22 10.31 40.51
N LEU A 59 11.84 10.01 41.66
CA LEU A 59 13.12 10.59 42.05
C LEU A 59 14.26 10.15 41.12
N HIS A 60 14.32 8.87 40.75
CA HIS A 60 15.31 8.36 39.80
C HIS A 60 15.17 9.02 38.42
N ALA A 61 13.94 9.15 37.92
CA ALA A 61 13.66 9.83 36.66
C ALA A 61 14.02 11.32 36.70
N ALA A 62 13.80 12.00 37.83
CA ALA A 62 14.20 13.39 38.02
C ALA A 62 15.73 13.56 37.96
N LEU A 63 16.49 12.70 38.64
CA LEU A 63 17.95 12.72 38.61
C LEU A 63 18.49 12.39 37.20
N ALA A 64 17.89 11.44 36.50
CA ALA A 64 18.24 11.13 35.11
C ALA A 64 17.96 12.31 34.16
N THR A 65 16.85 13.02 34.37
CA THR A 65 16.51 14.23 33.59
C THR A 65 17.54 15.34 33.82
N LEU A 66 18.01 15.53 35.06
CA LEU A 66 19.10 16.46 35.37
C LEU A 66 20.42 16.05 34.68
N GLN A 67 20.75 14.76 34.66
CA GLN A 67 21.90 14.21 33.91
C GLN A 67 21.86 14.56 32.42
N VAL A 68 20.70 14.40 31.78
CA VAL A 68 20.53 14.74 30.35
C VAL A 68 20.60 16.25 30.11
N ARG A 69 20.17 17.06 31.08
CA ARG A 69 20.29 18.53 31.05
C ARG A 69 21.70 19.03 31.39
N GLY A 70 22.67 18.14 31.56
CA GLY A 70 24.09 18.48 31.78
C GLY A 70 24.47 18.74 33.24
N ILE A 71 23.58 18.49 34.20
CA ILE A 71 23.92 18.45 35.63
C ILE A 71 24.40 17.04 35.94
N HIS A 72 25.44 16.85 36.75
CA HIS A 72 25.92 15.51 37.07
C HIS A 72 25.62 15.13 38.53
N PRO A 73 24.48 14.49 38.82
CA PRO A 73 24.21 13.92 40.14
C PRO A 73 25.30 12.94 40.58
N ASP A 74 25.55 12.89 41.89
CA ASP A 74 26.42 11.87 42.48
C ASP A 74 25.68 10.53 42.56
N TRP A 75 25.78 9.75 41.49
CA TRP A 75 25.21 8.41 41.40
C TRP A 75 25.82 7.44 42.42
N SER A 76 27.07 7.69 42.85
CA SER A 76 27.73 6.83 43.85
C SER A 76 27.09 6.98 45.23
N ALA A 77 26.70 8.21 45.59
CA ALA A 77 25.95 8.48 46.82
C ALA A 77 24.56 7.83 46.81
N LEU A 78 23.87 7.86 45.66
CA LEU A 78 22.54 7.27 45.49
C LEU A 78 22.54 5.74 45.63
N PHE A 79 23.54 5.07 45.07
CA PHE A 79 23.61 3.61 45.02
C PHE A 79 24.41 2.98 46.17
N SER A 80 24.99 3.79 47.07
CA SER A 80 25.74 3.32 48.23
C SER A 80 24.91 2.37 49.11
N GLY A 81 25.46 1.21 49.45
CA GLY A 81 24.82 0.22 50.32
C GLY A 81 23.69 -0.62 49.69
N THR A 82 23.32 -0.36 48.43
CA THR A 82 22.25 -1.10 47.72
C THR A 82 22.72 -2.39 47.04
N GLY A 83 24.04 -2.58 46.91
CA GLY A 83 24.63 -3.66 46.10
C GLY A 83 24.55 -3.43 44.59
N ALA A 84 24.07 -2.27 44.13
CA ALA A 84 24.09 -1.89 42.73
C ALA A 84 25.53 -1.77 42.21
N ARG A 85 25.75 -2.30 41.01
CA ARG A 85 27.04 -2.24 40.31
C ARG A 85 26.89 -1.35 39.08
N THR A 86 27.85 -0.47 38.85
CA THR A 86 27.98 0.19 37.55
C THR A 86 28.30 -0.88 36.51
N VAL A 87 27.41 -1.04 35.55
CA VAL A 87 27.67 -1.90 34.39
C VAL A 87 28.14 -0.99 33.26
N ASP A 88 29.26 -1.34 32.63
CA ASP A 88 29.68 -0.65 31.42
C ASP A 88 28.58 -0.82 30.38
N LEU A 89 28.08 0.30 29.85
CA LEU A 89 27.25 0.25 28.66
C LEU A 89 28.11 -0.34 27.54
N PRO A 90 27.64 -1.38 26.82
CA PRO A 90 28.44 -2.01 25.78
C PRO A 90 28.90 -0.96 24.76
N THR A 91 30.22 -0.84 24.57
CA THR A 91 30.82 0.05 23.55
C THR A 91 30.74 -0.53 22.13
N TYR A 92 29.97 -1.61 21.92
CA TYR A 92 29.71 -2.15 20.58
C TYR A 92 28.34 -2.88 20.51
N PRO A 93 27.45 -2.54 19.56
CA PRO A 93 26.06 -2.99 19.55
C PRO A 93 25.84 -4.16 18.59
N PHE A 94 25.46 -5.33 19.11
CA PHE A 94 24.88 -6.43 18.31
C PHE A 94 23.52 -6.86 18.88
N GLN A 95 22.67 -5.86 19.12
CA GLN A 95 21.22 -6.06 19.05
C GLN A 95 20.83 -5.77 17.60
N ARG A 96 20.23 -6.75 16.92
CA ARG A 96 19.93 -6.71 15.49
C ARG A 96 18.67 -5.88 15.20
N ASP A 97 18.71 -4.61 15.55
CA ASP A 97 17.81 -3.62 14.99
C ASP A 97 18.55 -2.76 13.95
N ARG A 98 17.90 -2.61 12.80
CA ARG A 98 18.52 -2.06 11.59
C ARG A 98 18.45 -0.52 11.64
N TYR A 99 19.42 0.10 12.30
CA TYR A 99 19.56 1.57 12.35
C TYR A 99 20.37 2.10 11.16
N TRP A 100 19.90 1.87 9.93
CA TRP A 100 20.28 2.85 8.89
C TRP A 100 19.70 4.19 9.33
N PRO A 101 20.43 5.33 9.20
CA PRO A 101 19.78 6.62 9.28
C PRO A 101 18.59 6.55 8.33
N ARG A 102 17.38 6.57 8.90
CA ARG A 102 16.18 6.80 8.11
C ARG A 102 16.50 8.08 7.33
N PRO A 103 16.42 8.10 5.99
CA PRO A 103 16.49 9.36 5.28
C PRO A 103 15.46 10.24 5.97
N GLY A 104 15.96 11.30 6.63
CA GLY A 104 15.12 12.13 7.47
C GLY A 104 13.96 12.59 6.63
N THR A 105 12.75 12.35 7.12
CA THR A 105 11.56 13.04 6.65
C THR A 105 11.92 14.51 6.59
N THR A 106 11.76 15.10 5.42
CA THR A 106 12.13 16.48 5.11
C THR A 106 11.73 17.38 6.27
N THR A 107 12.76 18.03 6.82
CA THR A 107 12.72 18.99 7.90
C THR A 107 11.64 20.05 7.67
N HIS A 108 11.00 20.49 8.75
CA HIS A 108 10.30 21.77 8.78
C HIS A 108 11.17 22.83 8.10
N PRO A 109 10.60 23.70 7.24
CA PRO A 109 11.37 24.65 6.47
C PRO A 109 12.24 25.47 7.43
N THR A 110 13.54 25.26 7.34
CA THR A 110 14.52 26.12 7.98
C THR A 110 14.54 27.43 7.20
N THR A 111 15.05 28.51 7.80
CA THR A 111 15.18 29.80 7.10
C THR A 111 15.99 29.71 5.79
N GLY A 112 16.84 28.68 5.63
CA GLY A 112 17.52 28.38 4.37
C GLY A 112 16.59 27.86 3.26
N ASP A 113 15.54 27.10 3.61
CA ASP A 113 14.57 26.58 2.62
C ASP A 113 13.72 27.70 2.00
N THR A 114 13.49 28.80 2.73
CA THR A 114 12.74 29.96 2.23
C THR A 114 13.54 30.83 1.26
N GLU A 115 14.82 31.02 1.50
CA GLU A 115 15.71 31.76 0.58
C GLU A 115 15.96 30.96 -0.70
N ASP A 116 16.21 29.65 -0.56
CA ASP A 116 16.32 28.73 -1.70
C ASP A 116 15.02 28.68 -2.52
N ALA A 117 13.85 28.66 -1.86
CA ALA A 117 12.56 28.68 -2.55
C ALA A 117 12.36 29.97 -3.36
N ALA A 118 12.72 31.13 -2.81
CA ALA A 118 12.61 32.43 -3.49
C ALA A 118 13.52 32.49 -4.73
N PHE A 119 14.77 32.03 -4.62
CA PHE A 119 15.68 31.94 -5.76
C PHE A 119 15.13 31.04 -6.88
N TRP A 120 14.68 29.83 -6.55
CA TRP A 120 14.15 28.91 -7.56
C TRP A 120 12.84 29.37 -8.17
N GLN A 121 12.04 30.16 -7.45
CA GLN A 121 10.85 30.80 -7.98
C GLN A 121 11.21 31.88 -9.01
N ALA A 122 12.20 32.73 -8.72
CA ALA A 122 12.73 33.71 -9.66
C ALA A 122 13.27 33.06 -10.95
N VAL A 123 14.05 31.97 -10.81
CA VAL A 123 14.55 31.18 -11.94
C VAL A 123 13.39 30.59 -12.76
N ALA A 124 12.37 30.03 -12.11
CA ALA A 124 11.22 29.44 -12.80
C ALA A 124 10.37 30.49 -13.56
N GLN A 125 10.30 31.72 -13.07
CA GLN A 125 9.58 32.83 -13.70
C GLN A 125 10.41 33.55 -14.77
N GLY A 126 11.71 33.28 -14.85
CA GLY A 126 12.64 34.02 -15.71
C GLY A 126 12.81 35.48 -15.28
N ASP A 127 12.51 35.79 -14.02
CA ASP A 127 12.52 37.15 -13.47
C ASP A 127 13.43 37.20 -12.24
N LEU A 128 14.57 37.87 -12.38
CA LEU A 128 15.57 38.05 -11.33
C LEU A 128 15.32 39.30 -10.47
N THR A 129 14.28 40.09 -10.74
CA THR A 129 13.92 41.29 -9.95
C THR A 129 13.84 41.00 -8.45
N PRO A 130 13.29 39.85 -7.98
CA PRO A 130 13.27 39.50 -6.56
C PRO A 130 14.64 39.29 -5.91
N LEU A 131 15.72 39.13 -6.69
CA LEU A 131 17.09 38.90 -6.22
C LEU A 131 17.95 40.18 -6.23
N ALA A 132 17.40 41.32 -6.66
CA ALA A 132 18.11 42.59 -6.81
C ALA A 132 18.61 43.20 -5.49
N ASP A 133 18.03 42.81 -4.35
CA ASP A 133 18.51 43.21 -3.02
C ASP A 133 19.72 42.39 -2.55
N THR A 134 20.02 41.27 -3.24
CA THR A 134 21.09 40.31 -2.87
C THR A 134 22.24 40.29 -3.88
N LEU A 135 21.95 40.50 -5.16
CA LEU A 135 22.91 40.52 -6.27
C LEU A 135 22.96 41.90 -6.92
N ASP A 136 24.14 42.36 -7.31
CA ASP A 136 24.27 43.63 -8.03
C ASP A 136 23.77 43.51 -9.50
N HIS A 137 23.53 44.65 -10.15
CA HIS A 137 22.96 44.66 -11.51
C HIS A 137 23.87 43.97 -12.55
N GLY A 138 25.20 44.02 -12.38
CA GLY A 138 26.12 43.34 -13.28
C GLY A 138 26.06 41.82 -13.15
N GLN A 139 25.93 41.33 -11.92
CA GLN A 139 25.75 39.90 -11.63
C GLN A 139 24.41 39.38 -12.16
N LEU A 140 23.34 40.19 -12.11
CA LEU A 140 22.04 39.83 -12.68
C LEU A 140 22.08 39.74 -14.20
N ASP A 141 22.74 40.69 -14.86
CA ASP A 141 22.91 40.71 -16.31
C ASP A 141 23.72 39.49 -16.80
N ASP A 142 24.73 39.07 -16.04
CA ASP A 142 25.55 37.88 -16.34
C ASP A 142 24.76 36.56 -16.17
N LEU A 143 23.77 36.51 -15.27
CA LEU A 143 22.95 35.33 -15.01
C LEU A 143 21.77 35.17 -15.98
N ALA A 144 21.23 36.27 -16.51
CA ALA A 144 20.06 36.27 -17.38
C ALA A 144 20.14 35.27 -18.57
N PRO A 145 21.28 35.12 -19.28
CA PRO A 145 21.39 34.15 -20.37
C PRO A 145 21.28 32.69 -19.93
N ALA A 146 21.61 32.37 -18.67
CA ALA A 146 21.57 31.01 -18.13
C ALA A 146 20.20 30.60 -17.59
N LEU A 147 19.30 31.56 -17.34
CA LEU A 147 17.98 31.30 -16.72
C LEU A 147 17.14 30.24 -17.44
N PRO A 148 16.99 30.24 -18.78
CA PRO A 148 16.17 29.23 -19.45
C PRO A 148 16.73 27.81 -19.25
N ALA A 149 18.06 27.66 -19.24
CA ALA A 149 18.72 26.39 -19.00
C ALA A 149 18.56 25.93 -17.54
N LEU A 150 18.71 26.84 -16.58
CA LEU A 150 18.52 26.56 -15.15
C LEU A 150 17.06 26.24 -14.82
N ALA A 151 16.10 26.96 -15.39
CA ALA A 151 14.67 26.69 -15.24
C ALA A 151 14.31 25.30 -15.79
N THR A 152 14.80 24.98 -16.98
CA THR A 152 14.63 23.64 -17.60
C THR A 152 15.25 22.55 -16.74
N TRP A 153 16.48 22.78 -16.24
CA TRP A 153 17.16 21.82 -15.37
C TRP A 153 16.41 21.64 -14.04
N HIS A 154 15.99 22.72 -13.38
CA HIS A 154 15.27 22.66 -12.11
C HIS A 154 13.91 21.99 -12.26
N GLN A 155 13.16 22.28 -13.33
CA GLN A 155 11.91 21.61 -13.64
C GLN A 155 12.12 20.11 -13.85
N ARG A 156 13.15 19.70 -14.61
CA ARG A 156 13.51 18.28 -14.78
C ARG A 156 13.91 17.62 -13.46
N THR A 157 14.66 18.31 -12.61
CA THR A 157 15.09 17.80 -11.30
C THR A 157 13.91 17.63 -10.35
N ARG A 158 12.98 18.60 -10.30
CA ARG A 158 11.73 18.47 -9.51
C ARG A 158 10.85 17.35 -10.02
N ALA A 159 10.59 17.30 -11.33
CA ALA A 159 9.83 16.21 -11.96
C ALA A 159 10.41 14.83 -11.59
N ARG A 160 11.74 14.69 -11.64
CA ARG A 160 12.43 13.46 -11.23
C ARG A 160 12.24 13.16 -9.75
N SER A 161 12.43 14.12 -8.86
CA SER A 161 12.26 13.94 -7.42
C SER A 161 10.82 13.50 -7.08
N THR A 162 9.84 14.14 -7.71
CA THR A 162 8.42 13.81 -7.59
C THR A 162 8.12 12.38 -8.09
N VAL A 163 8.62 12.02 -9.27
CA VAL A 163 8.47 10.64 -9.78
C VAL A 163 9.16 9.65 -8.84
N ASP A 164 10.34 9.97 -8.32
CA ASP A 164 11.08 9.09 -7.43
C ASP A 164 10.34 8.83 -6.11
N SER A 165 9.56 9.80 -5.59
CA SER A 165 8.70 9.60 -4.41
C SER A 165 7.46 8.73 -4.64
N TRP A 166 7.08 8.49 -5.90
CA TRP A 166 5.91 7.68 -6.24
C TRP A 166 6.21 6.20 -6.45
N ARG A 167 7.48 5.82 -6.29
CA ARG A 167 7.97 4.52 -6.75
C ARG A 167 8.07 3.53 -5.62
N TYR A 168 7.38 2.42 -5.78
CA TYR A 168 7.40 1.31 -4.83
C TYR A 168 7.69 0.00 -5.54
N HIS A 169 8.11 -1.00 -4.78
CA HIS A 169 8.19 -2.38 -5.23
C HIS A 169 7.78 -3.30 -4.08
N VAL A 170 7.48 -4.55 -4.45
CA VAL A 170 7.25 -5.61 -3.49
C VAL A 170 8.58 -6.24 -3.13
N GLU A 171 8.84 -6.39 -1.84
CA GLU A 171 9.94 -7.20 -1.33
C GLU A 171 9.42 -8.34 -0.45
N TRP A 172 10.24 -9.37 -0.29
CA TRP A 172 9.95 -10.56 0.50
C TRP A 172 10.94 -10.65 1.65
N LYS A 173 10.47 -10.30 2.86
CA LYS A 173 11.30 -10.17 4.06
C LYS A 173 11.32 -11.49 4.82
N PRO A 174 12.49 -12.05 5.16
CA PRO A 174 12.57 -13.26 5.98
C PRO A 174 11.91 -13.07 7.35
N ILE A 175 11.10 -14.05 7.77
CA ILE A 175 10.41 -14.07 9.05
C ILE A 175 10.55 -15.45 9.73
N THR A 176 10.28 -15.49 11.03
CA THR A 176 10.18 -16.74 11.80
C THR A 176 8.76 -16.86 12.35
N PRO A 177 7.86 -17.60 11.68
CA PRO A 177 6.50 -17.75 12.17
C PRO A 177 6.49 -18.59 13.45
N SER A 178 5.62 -18.22 14.38
CA SER A 178 5.47 -18.89 15.69
C SER A 178 4.02 -19.15 16.06
N GLY A 179 3.11 -19.09 15.09
CA GLY A 179 1.69 -19.32 15.30
C GLY A 179 1.37 -20.79 15.62
N ALA A 180 0.23 -21.02 16.27
CA ALA A 180 -0.28 -22.36 16.54
C ALA A 180 -1.78 -22.38 16.18
N PRO A 181 -2.18 -23.05 15.08
CA PRO A 181 -3.58 -23.17 14.71
C PRO A 181 -4.35 -23.97 15.77
N SER A 182 -5.55 -23.50 16.11
CA SER A 182 -6.47 -24.16 17.03
C SER A 182 -7.75 -24.59 16.31
N GLY A 183 -8.55 -25.44 16.96
CA GLY A 183 -9.81 -25.95 16.42
C GLY A 183 -9.65 -26.97 15.29
N THR A 184 -10.77 -27.33 14.67
CA THR A 184 -10.80 -28.18 13.47
C THR A 184 -10.49 -27.35 12.22
N TRP A 185 -9.64 -27.87 11.35
CA TRP A 185 -9.29 -27.26 10.07
C TRP A 185 -9.84 -28.06 8.90
N ILE A 186 -10.42 -27.36 7.92
CA ILE A 186 -10.88 -27.99 6.68
C ILE A 186 -9.82 -27.80 5.59
N VAL A 187 -9.30 -28.88 5.03
CA VAL A 187 -8.45 -28.84 3.84
C VAL A 187 -9.30 -29.11 2.61
N VAL A 188 -9.43 -28.10 1.75
CA VAL A 188 -10.25 -28.16 0.54
C VAL A 188 -9.36 -28.43 -0.67
N ALA A 189 -9.58 -29.53 -1.38
CA ALA A 189 -8.76 -29.91 -2.52
C ALA A 189 -9.52 -30.79 -3.52
N HIS A 190 -9.17 -30.71 -4.82
CA HIS A 190 -9.63 -31.66 -5.84
C HIS A 190 -8.61 -32.78 -6.12
N ARG A 191 -7.40 -32.67 -5.56
CA ARG A 191 -6.27 -33.61 -5.75
C ARG A 191 -5.82 -34.13 -4.38
N PRO A 192 -5.15 -35.30 -4.31
CA PRO A 192 -4.64 -35.83 -3.05
C PRO A 192 -3.76 -34.83 -2.30
N CYS A 193 -4.09 -34.59 -1.02
CA CYS A 193 -3.43 -33.59 -0.17
C CYS A 193 -2.84 -34.20 1.11
N GLN A 194 -2.62 -35.53 1.12
CA GLN A 194 -2.20 -36.27 2.32
C GLN A 194 -0.96 -35.71 3.02
N PRO A 195 0.11 -35.26 2.31
CA PRO A 195 1.27 -34.67 3.00
C PRO A 195 0.92 -33.43 3.83
N VAL A 196 0.01 -32.58 3.35
CA VAL A 196 -0.46 -31.40 4.09
C VAL A 196 -1.28 -31.82 5.31
N VAL A 197 -2.18 -32.80 5.14
CA VAL A 197 -2.99 -33.36 6.23
C VAL A 197 -2.10 -33.96 7.32
N ASP A 198 -1.16 -34.83 6.95
CA ASP A 198 -0.23 -35.49 7.86
C ASP A 198 0.60 -34.47 8.65
N ALA A 199 1.08 -33.43 7.98
CA ALA A 199 1.89 -32.39 8.61
C ALA A 199 1.10 -31.54 9.62
N LEU A 200 -0.17 -31.25 9.34
CA LEU A 200 -1.06 -30.55 10.27
C LEU A 200 -1.43 -31.46 11.45
N THR A 201 -1.81 -32.72 11.20
CA THR A 201 -2.16 -33.69 12.25
C THR A 201 -0.98 -34.02 13.16
N ALA A 202 0.23 -34.13 12.63
CA ALA A 202 1.46 -34.30 13.42
C ALA A 202 1.74 -33.14 14.40
N ARG A 203 1.07 -31.99 14.21
CA ARG A 203 1.16 -30.80 15.06
C ARG A 203 -0.08 -30.61 15.95
N GLY A 204 -0.92 -31.63 16.05
CA GLY A 204 -2.11 -31.62 16.91
C GLY A 204 -3.31 -30.90 16.30
N VAL A 205 -3.29 -30.57 15.01
CA VAL A 205 -4.44 -29.98 14.32
C VAL A 205 -5.40 -31.08 13.90
N HIS A 206 -6.67 -30.97 14.30
CA HIS A 206 -7.71 -31.86 13.79
C HIS A 206 -8.08 -31.43 12.36
N VAL A 207 -7.96 -32.33 11.39
CA VAL A 207 -8.15 -32.00 9.97
C VAL A 207 -9.30 -32.80 9.38
N VAL A 208 -10.19 -32.10 8.67
CA VAL A 208 -11.22 -32.68 7.82
C VAL A 208 -10.90 -32.34 6.37
N VAL A 209 -10.89 -33.34 5.49
CA VAL A 209 -10.68 -33.13 4.05
C VAL A 209 -12.04 -33.01 3.37
N ALA A 210 -12.20 -32.01 2.51
CA ALA A 210 -13.40 -31.82 1.69
C ALA A 210 -13.03 -31.65 0.21
N ASP A 211 -13.85 -32.21 -0.68
CA ASP A 211 -13.79 -31.86 -2.10
C ASP A 211 -14.44 -30.48 -2.28
N GLY A 212 -13.77 -29.58 -3.00
CA GLY A 212 -14.29 -28.22 -3.24
C GLY A 212 -15.58 -28.16 -4.06
N ARG A 213 -16.06 -29.29 -4.60
CA ARG A 213 -17.34 -29.41 -5.31
C ARG A 213 -18.53 -29.69 -4.39
N ASP A 214 -18.25 -30.16 -3.19
CA ASP A 214 -19.26 -30.54 -2.21
C ASP A 214 -19.49 -29.42 -1.18
N PRO A 215 -20.67 -29.34 -0.55
CA PRO A 215 -20.89 -28.46 0.58
C PRO A 215 -19.85 -28.73 1.69
N LEU A 216 -19.19 -27.67 2.16
CA LEU A 216 -18.19 -27.82 3.20
C LEU A 216 -18.82 -28.28 4.53
N PRO A 217 -18.14 -29.17 5.28
CA PRO A 217 -18.57 -29.52 6.62
C PRO A 217 -18.48 -28.29 7.54
N THR A 218 -19.34 -28.22 8.56
CA THR A 218 -19.34 -27.14 9.55
C THR A 218 -19.15 -27.72 10.96
N PRO A 219 -17.91 -28.08 11.35
CA PRO A 219 -17.61 -28.50 12.72
C PRO A 219 -17.94 -27.40 13.72
N ASP A 220 -18.38 -27.76 14.93
CA ASP A 220 -18.70 -26.81 16.00
C ASP A 220 -17.48 -25.96 16.43
N ASP A 221 -16.26 -26.50 16.29
CA ASP A 221 -14.99 -25.89 16.66
C ASP A 221 -14.12 -25.50 15.44
N LEU A 222 -14.75 -25.09 14.33
CA LEU A 222 -14.05 -24.70 13.10
C LEU A 222 -13.06 -23.55 13.34
N GLY A 223 -11.77 -23.84 13.23
CA GLY A 223 -10.67 -22.90 13.41
C GLY A 223 -10.21 -22.22 12.11
N GLY A 224 -10.41 -22.86 10.97
CA GLY A 224 -10.01 -22.29 9.68
C GLY A 224 -10.13 -23.24 8.50
N ILE A 225 -9.90 -22.70 7.31
CA ILE A 225 -10.01 -23.41 6.03
C ILE A 225 -8.73 -23.18 5.25
N LEU A 226 -8.12 -24.26 4.78
CA LEU A 226 -6.95 -24.25 3.93
C LEU A 226 -7.34 -24.76 2.53
N SER A 227 -7.46 -23.85 1.58
CA SER A 227 -7.82 -24.16 0.19
C SER A 227 -6.57 -24.41 -0.65
N LEU A 228 -6.49 -25.62 -1.22
CA LEU A 228 -5.49 -26.03 -2.20
C LEU A 228 -6.03 -25.96 -3.64
N LEU A 229 -7.21 -25.38 -3.84
CA LEU A 229 -7.90 -25.34 -5.13
C LEU A 229 -7.10 -24.61 -6.20
N ALA A 230 -6.42 -23.52 -5.83
CA ALA A 230 -5.61 -22.73 -6.75
C ALA A 230 -4.40 -23.48 -7.35
N LEU A 231 -4.06 -24.67 -6.82
CA LEU A 231 -3.05 -25.55 -7.42
C LEU A 231 -3.53 -26.19 -8.73
N ASP A 232 -4.84 -26.20 -9.02
CA ASP A 232 -5.38 -26.65 -10.29
C ASP A 232 -5.30 -25.53 -11.34
N THR A 233 -4.18 -25.49 -12.06
CA THR A 233 -3.92 -24.49 -13.10
C THR A 233 -4.44 -24.88 -14.48
N GLU A 234 -5.20 -25.97 -14.59
CA GLU A 234 -5.86 -26.33 -15.84
C GLU A 234 -6.87 -25.26 -16.24
N GLU A 235 -7.03 -25.06 -17.55
CA GLU A 235 -8.02 -24.13 -18.08
C GLU A 235 -9.43 -24.60 -17.72
N ASP A 236 -10.28 -23.65 -17.36
CA ASP A 236 -11.70 -23.86 -17.15
C ASP A 236 -12.41 -24.04 -18.51
N PRO A 237 -13.05 -25.20 -18.77
CA PRO A 237 -13.71 -25.45 -20.05
C PRO A 237 -14.93 -24.56 -20.29
N ASP A 238 -15.60 -24.11 -19.22
CA ASP A 238 -16.80 -23.27 -19.32
C ASP A 238 -16.45 -21.78 -19.38
N HIS A 239 -15.27 -21.42 -18.90
CA HIS A 239 -14.77 -20.05 -18.85
C HIS A 239 -13.32 -19.93 -19.35
N PRO A 240 -13.09 -20.02 -20.68
CA PRO A 240 -11.75 -19.89 -21.27
C PRO A 240 -11.00 -18.65 -20.80
N GLY A 241 -9.70 -18.79 -20.53
CA GLY A 241 -8.87 -17.76 -19.93
C GLY A 241 -8.88 -17.71 -18.39
N LEU A 242 -9.76 -18.46 -17.72
CA LEU A 242 -9.66 -18.74 -16.28
C LEU A 242 -9.03 -20.11 -16.02
N THR A 243 -8.45 -20.26 -14.83
CA THR A 243 -8.06 -21.60 -14.33
C THR A 243 -9.19 -22.17 -13.50
N ARG A 244 -9.36 -23.50 -13.53
CA ARG A 244 -10.32 -24.21 -12.66
C ARG A 244 -10.12 -23.86 -11.20
N GLY A 245 -8.87 -23.72 -10.75
CA GLY A 245 -8.55 -23.33 -9.38
C GLY A 245 -9.03 -21.93 -9.00
N LEU A 246 -9.00 -20.97 -9.92
CA LEU A 246 -9.53 -19.62 -9.69
C LEU A 246 -11.07 -19.62 -9.66
N THR A 247 -11.73 -20.35 -10.57
CA THR A 247 -13.18 -20.52 -10.56
C THR A 247 -13.66 -21.18 -9.27
N ALA A 248 -13.03 -22.29 -8.87
CA ALA A 248 -13.38 -23.00 -7.64
C ALA A 248 -13.10 -22.15 -6.38
N THR A 249 -12.07 -21.28 -6.41
CA THR A 249 -11.82 -20.31 -5.34
C THR A 249 -12.94 -19.28 -5.23
N LEU A 250 -13.47 -18.80 -6.36
CA LEU A 250 -14.60 -17.87 -6.37
C LEU A 250 -15.84 -18.54 -5.77
N ASP A 251 -16.16 -19.76 -6.17
CA ASP A 251 -17.32 -20.50 -5.63
C ASP A 251 -17.19 -20.74 -4.12
N LEU A 252 -16.00 -21.11 -3.66
CA LEU A 252 -15.71 -21.27 -2.23
C LEU A 252 -15.93 -19.98 -1.44
N VAL A 253 -15.51 -18.83 -1.97
CA VAL A 253 -15.69 -17.53 -1.30
C VAL A 253 -17.17 -17.15 -1.27
N ARG A 254 -17.91 -17.36 -2.36
CA ARG A 254 -19.35 -17.09 -2.42
C ARG A 254 -20.15 -17.94 -1.45
N ALA A 255 -19.71 -19.18 -1.18
CA ALA A 255 -20.32 -20.03 -0.17
C ALA A 255 -20.13 -19.52 1.28
N HIS A 256 -19.29 -18.49 1.50
CA HIS A 256 -19.08 -17.81 2.79
C HIS A 256 -18.89 -18.78 3.96
N PRO A 257 -17.75 -19.46 4.04
CA PRO A 257 -17.63 -20.64 4.89
C PRO A 257 -17.44 -20.32 6.39
N GLY A 258 -17.69 -19.07 6.80
CA GLY A 258 -17.80 -18.67 8.20
C GLY A 258 -16.53 -18.71 9.04
N ALA A 259 -15.36 -18.98 8.43
CA ALA A 259 -14.08 -19.13 9.11
C ALA A 259 -12.92 -18.54 8.29
N PRO A 260 -11.75 -18.27 8.93
CA PRO A 260 -10.57 -17.79 8.23
C PRO A 260 -10.12 -18.72 7.08
N LEU A 261 -10.12 -18.18 5.86
CA LEU A 261 -9.77 -18.85 4.62
C LEU A 261 -8.34 -18.51 4.21
N TRP A 262 -7.53 -19.55 4.03
CA TRP A 262 -6.19 -19.49 3.48
C TRP A 262 -6.17 -20.06 2.07
N LEU A 263 -5.66 -19.29 1.12
CA LEU A 263 -5.52 -19.70 -0.27
C LEU A 263 -4.06 -20.08 -0.54
N VAL A 264 -3.85 -21.34 -0.95
CA VAL A 264 -2.51 -21.88 -1.20
C VAL A 264 -2.22 -21.94 -2.69
N THR A 265 -1.05 -21.46 -3.05
CA THR A 265 -0.49 -21.45 -4.41
C THR A 265 0.89 -22.12 -4.41
N SER A 266 1.43 -22.39 -5.59
CA SER A 266 2.82 -22.84 -5.77
C SER A 266 3.46 -22.23 -7.00
N GLY A 267 4.53 -21.45 -6.79
CA GLY A 267 5.26 -20.76 -7.85
C GLY A 267 4.50 -19.56 -8.43
N ALA A 268 3.54 -19.00 -7.70
CA ALA A 268 2.77 -17.81 -8.06
C ALA A 268 3.51 -16.50 -7.76
N VAL A 269 4.57 -16.56 -6.95
CA VAL A 269 5.40 -15.41 -6.54
C VAL A 269 6.88 -15.75 -6.64
N SER A 270 7.72 -14.72 -6.62
CA SER A 270 9.18 -14.84 -6.58
C SER A 270 9.72 -14.05 -5.39
N ILE A 271 10.48 -14.71 -4.51
CA ILE A 271 11.15 -14.04 -3.38
C ILE A 271 12.48 -13.38 -3.78
N GLY A 272 12.92 -13.54 -5.03
CA GLY A 272 14.18 -12.99 -5.53
C GLY A 272 14.72 -13.77 -6.73
N ARG A 273 15.93 -13.38 -7.20
CA ARG A 273 16.54 -13.91 -8.44
C ARG A 273 16.73 -15.42 -8.47
N SER A 274 16.92 -16.07 -7.31
CA SER A 274 17.10 -17.52 -7.20
C SER A 274 15.78 -18.30 -7.11
N ASP A 275 14.64 -17.61 -7.12
CA ASP A 275 13.30 -18.19 -7.00
C ASP A 275 12.45 -17.79 -8.21
N PRO A 276 12.63 -18.45 -9.37
CA PRO A 276 11.91 -18.09 -10.58
C PRO A 276 10.41 -18.37 -10.42
N LEU A 277 9.58 -17.41 -10.83
CA LEU A 277 8.13 -17.59 -10.88
C LEU A 277 7.78 -18.59 -11.99
N ARG A 278 6.98 -19.62 -11.66
CA ARG A 278 6.66 -20.73 -12.57
C ARG A 278 5.21 -20.77 -13.03
N ALA A 279 4.28 -20.22 -12.24
CA ALA A 279 2.85 -20.32 -12.47
C ALA A 279 2.19 -18.92 -12.47
N PRO A 280 2.35 -18.11 -13.53
CA PRO A 280 1.76 -16.76 -13.59
C PRO A 280 0.24 -16.76 -13.45
N ALA A 281 -0.44 -17.82 -13.91
CA ALA A 281 -1.89 -18.00 -13.72
C ALA A 281 -2.31 -17.98 -12.24
N GLN A 282 -1.50 -18.52 -11.34
CA GLN A 282 -1.79 -18.51 -9.90
C GLN A 282 -1.57 -17.14 -9.26
N ALA A 283 -0.81 -16.24 -9.88
CA ALA A 283 -0.70 -14.86 -9.40
C ALA A 283 -2.06 -14.13 -9.45
N ALA A 284 -2.98 -14.54 -10.33
CA ALA A 284 -4.35 -14.03 -10.35
C ALA A 284 -5.09 -14.32 -9.02
N VAL A 285 -4.88 -15.49 -8.41
CA VAL A 285 -5.46 -15.84 -7.10
C VAL A 285 -4.98 -14.90 -6.01
N TRP A 286 -3.72 -14.45 -6.07
CA TRP A 286 -3.19 -13.45 -5.15
C TRP A 286 -3.88 -12.10 -5.28
N GLY A 287 -4.15 -11.67 -6.52
CA GLY A 287 -4.90 -10.44 -6.79
C GLY A 287 -6.32 -10.50 -6.24
N TYR A 288 -7.02 -11.60 -6.54
CA TYR A 288 -8.37 -11.87 -6.03
C TYR A 288 -8.39 -11.96 -4.49
N GLY A 289 -7.49 -12.73 -3.91
CA GLY A 289 -7.41 -12.98 -2.46
C GLY A 289 -7.18 -11.71 -1.65
N ARG A 290 -6.36 -10.77 -2.13
CA ARG A 290 -6.17 -9.47 -1.45
C ARG A 290 -7.48 -8.69 -1.29
N VAL A 291 -8.42 -8.83 -2.24
CA VAL A 291 -9.73 -8.17 -2.19
C VAL A 291 -10.68 -8.85 -1.20
N ILE A 292 -10.58 -10.17 -1.01
CA ILE A 292 -11.26 -10.87 0.09
C ILE A 292 -10.90 -10.22 1.43
N GLY A 293 -9.61 -9.93 1.65
CA GLY A 293 -9.15 -9.25 2.86
C GLY A 293 -9.55 -7.78 2.98
N LEU A 294 -10.23 -7.21 1.99
CA LEU A 294 -10.80 -5.86 2.03
C LEU A 294 -12.32 -5.90 2.26
N GLU A 295 -13.02 -6.78 1.55
CA GLU A 295 -14.49 -6.87 1.58
C GLU A 295 -15.01 -7.82 2.67
N LEU A 296 -14.30 -8.91 2.95
CA LEU A 296 -14.71 -9.96 3.87
C LEU A 296 -13.61 -10.22 4.93
N PRO A 297 -13.22 -9.20 5.73
CA PRO A 297 -12.09 -9.30 6.64
C PRO A 297 -12.25 -10.39 7.71
N ALA A 298 -13.50 -10.72 8.10
CA ALA A 298 -13.79 -11.73 9.11
C ALA A 298 -13.45 -13.17 8.69
N ILE A 299 -13.51 -13.46 7.38
CA ILE A 299 -13.20 -14.79 6.84
C ILE A 299 -11.83 -14.82 6.17
N TYR A 300 -11.06 -13.75 6.20
CA TYR A 300 -9.77 -13.70 5.51
C TYR A 300 -8.66 -14.21 6.44
N GLY A 301 -8.10 -15.38 6.11
CA GLY A 301 -6.88 -15.89 6.72
C GLY A 301 -5.64 -15.31 6.03
N GLY A 302 -5.46 -15.62 4.75
CA GLY A 302 -4.31 -15.12 3.99
C GLY A 302 -4.00 -15.88 2.70
N LEU A 303 -2.83 -15.57 2.15
CA LEU A 303 -2.25 -16.12 0.93
C LEU A 303 -0.91 -16.78 1.24
N ILE A 304 -0.72 -18.02 0.79
CA ILE A 304 0.53 -18.78 0.98
C ILE A 304 1.01 -19.32 -0.36
N ASP A 305 2.29 -19.11 -0.69
CA ASP A 305 2.94 -19.76 -1.83
C ASP A 305 3.94 -20.81 -1.33
N LEU A 306 3.72 -22.07 -1.70
CA LEU A 306 4.54 -23.22 -1.35
C LEU A 306 5.58 -23.52 -2.44
N PRO A 307 6.73 -24.15 -2.08
CA PRO A 307 7.59 -24.75 -3.10
C PRO A 307 6.81 -25.86 -3.83
N ALA A 308 7.20 -26.17 -5.06
CA ALA A 308 6.53 -27.21 -5.88
C ALA A 308 6.49 -28.57 -5.17
N ASP A 309 7.59 -28.91 -4.50
CA ASP A 309 7.75 -30.13 -3.71
C ASP A 309 8.05 -29.73 -2.25
N PRO A 310 7.02 -29.50 -1.42
CA PRO A 310 7.22 -29.09 -0.03
C PRO A 310 7.74 -30.26 0.81
N ASP A 311 8.89 -30.07 1.45
CA ASP A 311 9.43 -30.99 2.44
C ASP A 311 8.74 -30.83 3.81
N ASP A 312 9.07 -31.71 4.76
CA ASP A 312 8.51 -31.68 6.11
C ASP A 312 8.72 -30.34 6.83
N ARG A 313 9.80 -29.62 6.49
CA ARG A 313 10.11 -28.31 7.07
C ARG A 313 9.22 -27.22 6.48
N ALA A 314 8.97 -27.24 5.18
CA ALA A 314 8.04 -26.33 4.52
C ALA A 314 6.61 -26.55 5.04
N LEU A 315 6.19 -27.81 5.20
CA LEU A 315 4.89 -28.15 5.77
C LEU A 315 4.81 -27.82 7.27
N ALA A 316 5.93 -27.86 8.00
CA ALA A 316 6.01 -27.34 9.37
C ALA A 316 5.75 -25.84 9.45
N ALA A 317 6.40 -25.10 8.56
CA ALA A 317 6.26 -23.66 8.48
C ALA A 317 4.82 -23.27 8.10
N LEU A 318 4.17 -24.04 7.21
CA LEU A 318 2.76 -23.84 6.84
C LEU A 318 1.86 -23.80 8.07
N ALA A 319 1.96 -24.78 8.98
CA ALA A 319 1.19 -24.81 10.22
C ALA A 319 1.45 -23.57 11.09
N ALA A 320 2.71 -23.15 11.22
CA ALA A 320 3.06 -21.97 12.02
C ALA A 320 2.56 -20.65 11.40
N VAL A 321 2.45 -20.59 10.07
CA VAL A 321 1.94 -19.42 9.33
C VAL A 321 0.43 -19.28 9.51
N ILE A 322 -0.33 -20.37 9.33
CA ILE A 322 -1.81 -20.30 9.40
C ILE A 322 -2.36 -19.96 10.79
N GLY A 323 -1.56 -20.16 11.84
CA GLY A 323 -1.85 -19.69 13.20
C GLY A 323 -1.19 -18.36 13.59
N GLY A 324 -0.56 -17.66 12.63
CA GLY A 324 0.20 -16.42 12.84
C GLY A 324 -0.57 -15.15 12.47
N THR A 325 0.16 -14.03 12.36
CA THR A 325 -0.39 -12.69 12.04
C THR A 325 -0.09 -12.21 10.62
N GLU A 326 0.81 -12.89 9.91
CA GLU A 326 1.24 -12.53 8.56
C GLU A 326 0.32 -13.17 7.54
N ASP A 327 -0.21 -12.39 6.61
CA ASP A 327 -1.33 -12.82 5.75
C ASP A 327 -0.96 -13.01 4.28
N GLN A 328 0.30 -12.79 3.92
CA GLN A 328 0.86 -12.87 2.57
C GLN A 328 2.28 -13.43 2.66
N VAL A 329 2.41 -14.75 2.48
CA VAL A 329 3.61 -15.49 2.85
C VAL A 329 4.10 -16.39 1.71
N ALA A 330 5.42 -16.45 1.52
CA ALA A 330 6.08 -17.41 0.65
C ALA A 330 6.96 -18.32 1.50
N ILE A 331 6.75 -19.63 1.39
CA ILE A 331 7.55 -20.65 2.04
C ILE A 331 8.52 -21.21 1.01
N ARG A 332 9.80 -21.27 1.37
CA ARG A 332 10.89 -21.78 0.52
C ARG A 332 11.85 -22.63 1.36
N PRO A 333 12.73 -23.43 0.72
CA PRO A 333 13.80 -24.13 1.44
C PRO A 333 14.71 -23.19 2.26
N SER A 334 14.87 -21.94 1.82
CA SER A 334 15.63 -20.90 2.51
C SER A 334 14.93 -20.35 3.77
N GLY A 335 13.62 -20.59 3.94
CA GLY A 335 12.84 -20.10 5.06
C GLY A 335 11.49 -19.49 4.64
N VAL A 336 10.86 -18.82 5.58
CA VAL A 336 9.55 -18.18 5.41
C VAL A 336 9.75 -16.71 5.16
N HIS A 337 9.04 -16.16 4.17
CA HIS A 337 9.17 -14.76 3.77
C HIS A 337 7.79 -14.11 3.75
N ALA A 338 7.68 -12.92 4.32
CA ALA A 338 6.46 -12.13 4.30
C ALA A 338 6.55 -11.02 3.24
N ARG A 339 5.42 -10.76 2.58
CA ARG A 339 5.32 -9.73 1.54
C ARG A 339 5.29 -8.33 2.16
N ARG A 340 6.07 -7.41 1.61
CA ARG A 340 6.15 -6.00 2.03
C ARG A 340 6.14 -5.07 0.83
N LEU A 341 5.59 -3.88 1.02
CA LEU A 341 5.75 -2.76 0.11
C LEU A 341 6.93 -1.92 0.58
N ALA A 342 7.84 -1.59 -0.33
CA ALA A 342 9.01 -0.78 -0.04
C ALA A 342 9.24 0.26 -1.14
N HIS A 343 9.82 1.41 -0.78
CA HIS A 343 10.28 2.39 -1.77
C HIS A 343 11.24 1.75 -2.76
N ALA A 344 11.13 2.15 -4.03
CA ALA A 344 11.96 1.65 -5.13
C ALA A 344 12.88 2.78 -5.64
N PRO A 345 13.95 3.12 -4.90
CA PRO A 345 14.89 4.15 -5.34
C PRO A 345 15.56 3.72 -6.65
N ARG A 346 15.90 4.73 -7.46
CA ARG A 346 16.58 4.52 -8.74
C ARG A 346 17.89 3.79 -8.57
N THR A 347 18.12 2.83 -9.46
CA THR A 347 19.42 2.13 -9.56
C THR A 347 20.32 2.70 -10.67
N HIS A 348 19.76 3.43 -11.65
CA HIS A 348 20.53 3.99 -12.77
C HIS A 348 20.21 5.48 -13.03
N PRO A 349 21.23 6.34 -13.24
CA PRO A 349 21.06 7.76 -13.55
C PRO A 349 20.75 8.06 -15.03
N GLY A 350 20.55 7.05 -15.88
CA GLY A 350 20.33 7.22 -17.32
C GLY A 350 19.01 7.92 -17.71
N GLU A 351 18.94 8.35 -18.97
CA GLU A 351 17.82 9.10 -19.57
C GLU A 351 16.54 8.27 -19.80
N GLY A 352 16.60 6.96 -19.56
CA GLY A 352 15.48 6.02 -19.75
C GLY A 352 15.53 5.29 -21.09
N TRP A 353 14.47 4.55 -21.40
CA TRP A 353 14.31 3.83 -22.66
C TRP A 353 13.94 4.79 -23.80
N THR A 354 14.57 4.59 -24.95
CA THR A 354 14.27 5.28 -26.21
C THR A 354 13.69 4.26 -27.19
N PRO A 355 12.41 4.36 -27.57
CA PRO A 355 11.80 3.44 -28.53
C PRO A 355 12.41 3.61 -29.93
N ARG A 356 12.46 2.53 -30.71
CA ARG A 356 12.97 2.49 -32.08
C ARG A 356 12.15 1.52 -32.91
N GLY A 357 12.14 1.66 -34.24
CA GLY A 357 11.40 0.76 -35.12
C GLY A 357 9.88 0.76 -34.87
N THR A 358 9.25 -0.41 -35.01
CA THR A 358 7.80 -0.59 -34.92
C THR A 358 7.37 -1.03 -33.52
N VAL A 359 6.50 -0.24 -32.87
CA VAL A 359 5.96 -0.55 -31.53
C VAL A 359 4.50 -0.98 -31.62
N LEU A 360 4.18 -2.14 -31.06
CA LEU A 360 2.81 -2.66 -30.96
C LEU A 360 2.14 -2.13 -29.68
N VAL A 361 1.02 -1.40 -29.81
CA VAL A 361 0.26 -0.88 -28.67
C VAL A 361 -1.15 -1.49 -28.68
N THR A 362 -1.44 -2.40 -27.75
CA THR A 362 -2.81 -2.93 -27.60
C THR A 362 -3.63 -2.04 -26.69
N GLY A 363 -4.91 -1.82 -26.98
CA GLY A 363 -5.69 -0.79 -26.29
C GLY A 363 -5.35 0.60 -26.80
N GLY A 364 -4.75 0.70 -28.01
CA GLY A 364 -4.23 1.94 -28.58
C GLY A 364 -5.28 3.02 -28.85
N ALA A 365 -6.57 2.66 -28.88
CA ALA A 365 -7.69 3.60 -28.99
C ALA A 365 -8.25 4.09 -27.64
N GLY A 366 -7.80 3.52 -26.51
CA GLY A 366 -8.17 3.98 -25.18
C GLY A 366 -7.32 5.16 -24.71
N ALA A 367 -7.77 5.91 -23.70
CA ALA A 367 -7.12 7.14 -23.25
C ALA A 367 -5.61 6.96 -22.94
N LEU A 368 -5.24 5.90 -22.19
CA LEU A 368 -3.84 5.59 -21.90
C LEU A 368 -3.06 5.14 -23.15
N GLY A 369 -3.68 4.35 -24.02
CA GLY A 369 -3.06 3.90 -25.28
C GLY A 369 -2.74 5.06 -26.21
N THR A 370 -3.62 6.06 -26.30
CA THR A 370 -3.40 7.29 -27.08
C THR A 370 -2.25 8.11 -26.49
N ALA A 371 -2.23 8.34 -25.17
CA ALA A 371 -1.16 9.08 -24.52
C ALA A 371 0.22 8.42 -24.74
N VAL A 372 0.28 7.09 -24.62
CA VAL A 372 1.50 6.30 -24.89
C VAL A 372 1.90 6.38 -26.36
N THR A 373 0.94 6.27 -27.28
CA THR A 373 1.21 6.30 -28.72
C THR A 373 1.83 7.62 -29.15
N THR A 374 1.28 8.75 -28.68
CA THR A 374 1.85 10.09 -28.93
C THR A 374 3.28 10.17 -28.40
N TRP A 375 3.49 9.75 -27.15
CA TRP A 375 4.81 9.76 -26.54
C TRP A 375 5.85 8.91 -27.29
N LEU A 376 5.46 7.71 -27.74
CA LEU A 376 6.34 6.80 -28.48
C LEU A 376 6.91 7.47 -29.74
N LEU A 377 6.06 8.16 -30.50
CA LEU A 377 6.47 8.88 -31.70
C LEU A 377 7.39 10.05 -31.40
N ASP A 378 7.06 10.84 -30.37
CA ASP A 378 7.88 11.98 -29.93
C ASP A 378 9.25 11.53 -29.39
N SER A 379 9.37 10.26 -29.00
CA SER A 379 10.58 9.67 -28.42
C SER A 379 11.37 8.78 -29.37
N GLY A 380 11.02 8.73 -30.65
CA GLY A 380 11.84 8.06 -31.68
C GLY A 380 11.29 6.76 -32.26
N ALA A 381 10.07 6.34 -31.89
CA ALA A 381 9.40 5.24 -32.60
C ALA A 381 9.15 5.65 -34.06
N GLU A 382 9.52 4.78 -34.99
CA GLU A 382 9.35 5.03 -36.43
C GLU A 382 7.90 4.77 -36.85
N ARG A 383 7.26 3.78 -36.22
CA ARG A 383 5.88 3.38 -36.46
C ARG A 383 5.21 2.86 -35.19
N VAL A 384 3.92 3.14 -35.03
CA VAL A 384 3.09 2.54 -33.98
C VAL A 384 1.93 1.75 -34.60
N LEU A 385 1.80 0.49 -34.22
CA LEU A 385 0.64 -0.35 -34.54
C LEU A 385 -0.36 -0.27 -33.38
N ALA A 386 -1.42 0.52 -33.55
CA ALA A 386 -2.40 0.77 -32.50
C ALA A 386 -3.57 -0.23 -32.62
N LEU A 387 -3.54 -1.29 -31.82
CA LEU A 387 -4.54 -2.36 -31.82
C LEU A 387 -5.73 -2.01 -30.93
N SER A 388 -6.93 -2.21 -31.45
CA SER A 388 -8.16 -2.19 -30.65
C SER A 388 -9.30 -2.96 -31.33
N ARG A 389 -10.33 -3.34 -30.56
CA ARG A 389 -11.55 -3.98 -31.10
C ARG A 389 -12.36 -3.04 -31.98
N ARG A 390 -12.38 -1.76 -31.63
CA ARG A 390 -13.07 -0.71 -32.37
C ARG A 390 -12.07 -0.11 -33.36
N GLY A 391 -11.94 -0.73 -34.52
CA GLY A 391 -11.15 -0.15 -35.61
C GLY A 391 -11.54 1.31 -35.82
N THR A 392 -10.55 2.20 -35.90
CA THR A 392 -10.78 3.61 -36.24
C THR A 392 -10.42 3.87 -37.71
N ALA A 393 -11.00 4.96 -38.24
CA ALA A 393 -10.56 5.56 -39.49
C ALA A 393 -9.04 5.81 -39.48
N ALA A 394 -8.46 6.08 -40.65
CA ALA A 394 -7.05 6.43 -40.76
C ALA A 394 -6.66 7.49 -39.71
N HIS A 395 -5.62 7.21 -38.93
CA HIS A 395 -5.10 8.15 -37.95
C HIS A 395 -4.51 9.36 -38.69
N PRO A 396 -4.68 10.61 -38.20
CA PRO A 396 -4.14 11.80 -38.89
C PRO A 396 -2.62 11.78 -39.02
N ASP A 397 -1.92 11.15 -38.06
CA ASP A 397 -0.49 10.88 -38.18
C ASP A 397 -0.26 9.56 -38.95
N PRO A 398 0.40 9.59 -40.14
CA PRO A 398 0.62 8.41 -40.96
C PRO A 398 1.56 7.38 -40.34
N ARG A 399 2.31 7.73 -39.28
CA ARG A 399 3.16 6.79 -38.54
C ARG A 399 2.36 5.87 -37.61
N ILE A 400 1.09 6.19 -37.37
CA ILE A 400 0.19 5.37 -36.56
C ILE A 400 -0.67 4.55 -37.51
N THR A 401 -0.58 3.23 -37.41
CA THR A 401 -1.43 2.29 -38.13
C THR A 401 -2.46 1.72 -37.17
N PRO A 402 -3.74 2.16 -37.20
CA PRO A 402 -4.81 1.51 -36.48
C PRO A 402 -5.01 0.09 -37.02
N VAL A 403 -5.10 -0.89 -36.14
CA VAL A 403 -5.38 -2.29 -36.50
C VAL A 403 -6.58 -2.78 -35.69
N THR A 404 -7.61 -3.25 -36.40
CA THR A 404 -8.76 -3.91 -35.76
C THR A 404 -8.36 -5.32 -35.38
N CYS A 405 -8.18 -5.57 -34.08
CA CYS A 405 -7.85 -6.89 -33.56
C CYS A 405 -8.37 -7.01 -32.13
N ASP A 406 -9.06 -8.10 -31.84
CA ASP A 406 -9.30 -8.52 -30.46
C ASP A 406 -8.07 -9.30 -29.98
N VAL A 407 -7.44 -8.83 -28.90
CA VAL A 407 -6.25 -9.50 -28.33
C VAL A 407 -6.60 -10.84 -27.69
N THR A 408 -7.89 -11.09 -27.42
CA THR A 408 -8.38 -12.37 -26.92
C THR A 408 -8.61 -13.39 -28.03
N ASP A 409 -8.63 -12.97 -29.29
CA ASP A 409 -8.60 -13.87 -30.44
C ASP A 409 -7.14 -14.17 -30.80
N ARG A 410 -6.66 -15.32 -30.34
CA ARG A 410 -5.28 -15.76 -30.56
C ARG A 410 -4.93 -15.85 -32.05
N ALA A 411 -5.86 -16.31 -32.89
CA ALA A 411 -5.60 -16.50 -34.32
C ALA A 411 -5.53 -15.15 -35.06
N ALA A 412 -6.43 -14.23 -34.73
CA ALA A 412 -6.39 -12.87 -35.27
C ALA A 412 -5.11 -12.13 -34.84
N LEU A 413 -4.72 -12.25 -33.57
CA LEU A 413 -3.49 -11.64 -33.07
C LEU A 413 -2.24 -12.23 -33.72
N ALA A 414 -2.19 -13.55 -33.95
CA ALA A 414 -1.11 -14.20 -34.68
C ALA A 414 -0.96 -13.62 -36.09
N ALA A 415 -2.07 -13.48 -36.83
CA ALA A 415 -2.04 -12.89 -38.17
C ALA A 415 -1.51 -11.45 -38.20
N VAL A 416 -1.80 -10.64 -37.16
CA VAL A 416 -1.25 -9.29 -37.03
C VAL A 416 0.25 -9.32 -36.77
N ILE A 417 0.73 -10.18 -35.87
CA ILE A 417 2.15 -10.31 -35.54
C ILE A 417 2.95 -10.83 -36.76
N ASP A 418 2.44 -11.83 -37.46
CA ASP A 418 3.07 -12.43 -38.64
C ASP A 418 3.19 -11.41 -39.79
N ALA A 419 2.20 -10.52 -39.94
CA ALA A 419 2.22 -9.46 -40.93
C ALA A 419 3.24 -8.34 -40.62
N HIS A 420 3.75 -8.26 -39.39
CA HIS A 420 4.65 -7.21 -38.91
C HIS A 420 5.89 -7.82 -38.23
N PRO A 421 6.77 -8.49 -39.01
CA PRO A 421 8.00 -9.09 -38.49
C PRO A 421 9.04 -8.06 -38.04
N ASP A 422 8.75 -6.76 -38.12
CA ASP A 422 9.59 -5.63 -37.71
C ASP A 422 9.26 -5.07 -36.31
N ILE A 423 8.30 -5.66 -35.58
CA ILE A 423 7.97 -5.26 -34.20
C ILE A 423 9.20 -5.36 -33.27
N THR A 424 9.61 -4.24 -32.68
CA THR A 424 10.74 -4.17 -31.75
C THR A 424 10.29 -4.11 -30.29
N ALA A 425 9.07 -3.64 -30.03
CA ALA A 425 8.55 -3.50 -28.68
C ALA A 425 7.03 -3.65 -28.62
N VAL A 426 6.53 -3.98 -27.43
CA VAL A 426 5.10 -4.10 -27.13
C VAL A 426 4.76 -3.25 -25.92
N VAL A 427 3.63 -2.53 -25.99
CA VAL A 427 3.00 -1.88 -24.85
C VAL A 427 1.55 -2.34 -24.74
N HIS A 428 1.25 -3.11 -23.69
CA HIS A 428 -0.05 -3.69 -23.45
C HIS A 428 -0.86 -2.81 -22.49
N THR A 429 -1.75 -1.98 -23.04
CA THR A 429 -2.69 -1.14 -22.26
C THR A 429 -4.14 -1.63 -22.32
N ALA A 430 -4.41 -2.75 -22.99
CA ALA A 430 -5.76 -3.28 -23.13
C ALA A 430 -6.30 -3.77 -21.77
N GLY A 431 -7.54 -3.38 -21.46
CA GLY A 431 -8.22 -3.77 -20.24
C GLY A 431 -9.50 -2.99 -20.04
N ILE A 432 -10.33 -3.50 -19.13
CA ILE A 432 -11.52 -2.83 -18.61
C ILE A 432 -11.49 -2.91 -17.09
N GLY A 433 -12.14 -1.97 -16.42
CA GLY A 433 -12.27 -1.93 -14.96
C GLY A 433 -13.74 -1.92 -14.61
N ASP A 434 -14.37 -3.08 -14.59
CA ASP A 434 -15.72 -3.24 -14.04
C ASP A 434 -15.60 -3.53 -12.54
N ALA A 435 -16.48 -2.92 -11.75
CA ALA A 435 -16.56 -3.12 -10.31
C ALA A 435 -17.76 -4.00 -9.94
N ALA A 436 -17.55 -4.94 -9.03
CA ALA A 436 -18.57 -5.78 -8.42
C ALA A 436 -18.07 -6.30 -7.06
N PHE A 437 -18.96 -6.35 -6.08
CA PHE A 437 -18.68 -7.03 -4.81
C PHE A 437 -18.46 -8.54 -5.03
N LEU A 438 -17.73 -9.17 -4.13
CA LEU A 438 -17.39 -10.59 -4.21
C LEU A 438 -18.62 -11.52 -4.26
N ASP A 439 -19.71 -11.17 -3.58
CA ASP A 439 -20.96 -11.95 -3.57
C ASP A 439 -21.70 -11.92 -4.92
N ALA A 440 -21.60 -10.80 -5.63
CA ALA A 440 -22.17 -10.55 -6.95
C ALA A 440 -21.23 -10.94 -8.11
N THR A 441 -19.98 -11.33 -7.83
CA THR A 441 -19.02 -11.75 -8.85
C THR A 441 -19.27 -13.21 -9.24
N ASP A 442 -19.57 -13.47 -10.51
CA ASP A 442 -19.65 -14.82 -11.07
C ASP A 442 -18.45 -15.12 -11.99
N PRO A 443 -18.22 -16.40 -12.38
CA PRO A 443 -17.11 -16.75 -13.27
C PRO A 443 -17.14 -16.03 -14.62
N ALA A 444 -18.32 -15.77 -15.18
CA ALA A 444 -18.47 -15.07 -16.46
C ALA A 444 -18.04 -13.59 -16.37
N PHE A 445 -18.36 -12.94 -15.26
CA PHE A 445 -17.88 -11.59 -14.92
C PHE A 445 -16.36 -11.58 -14.78
N LEU A 446 -15.81 -12.52 -14.02
CA LEU A 446 -14.38 -12.65 -13.81
C LEU A 446 -13.63 -12.84 -15.14
N ALA A 447 -14.07 -13.78 -15.97
CA ALA A 447 -13.52 -14.04 -17.29
C ALA A 447 -13.56 -12.79 -18.19
N ARG A 448 -14.71 -12.10 -18.24
CA ARG A 448 -14.87 -10.89 -19.06
C ARG A 448 -13.89 -9.78 -18.68
N VAL A 449 -13.71 -9.51 -17.39
CA VAL A 449 -12.82 -8.45 -16.89
C VAL A 449 -11.35 -8.84 -17.10
N MET A 450 -11.01 -10.11 -16.90
CA MET A 450 -9.65 -10.60 -17.08
C MET A 450 -9.23 -10.73 -18.55
N ALA A 451 -10.14 -11.03 -19.47
CA ALA A 451 -9.82 -11.47 -20.83
C ALA A 451 -8.86 -10.54 -21.59
N ALA A 452 -9.24 -9.27 -21.80
CA ALA A 452 -8.43 -8.36 -22.62
C ALA A 452 -7.04 -8.10 -22.04
N LYS A 453 -6.90 -8.21 -20.71
CA LYS A 453 -5.68 -7.88 -19.97
C LYS A 453 -4.82 -9.12 -19.72
N ALA A 454 -5.34 -10.13 -19.02
CA ALA A 454 -4.62 -11.35 -18.71
C ALA A 454 -4.48 -12.27 -19.94
N THR A 455 -5.59 -12.68 -20.56
CA THR A 455 -5.55 -13.56 -21.74
C THR A 455 -4.84 -12.88 -22.92
N GLY A 456 -5.10 -11.59 -23.14
CA GLY A 456 -4.41 -10.81 -24.17
C GLY A 456 -2.88 -10.77 -23.98
N ALA A 457 -2.40 -10.55 -22.75
CA ALA A 457 -0.97 -10.60 -22.45
C ALA A 457 -0.38 -12.02 -22.58
N ALA A 458 -1.16 -13.05 -22.23
CA ALA A 458 -0.76 -14.45 -22.42
C ALA A 458 -0.54 -14.78 -23.90
N HIS A 459 -1.45 -14.37 -24.77
CA HIS A 459 -1.30 -14.55 -26.22
C HIS A 459 -0.11 -13.78 -26.78
N LEU A 460 0.12 -12.55 -26.33
CA LEU A 460 1.30 -11.77 -26.73
C LEU A 460 2.60 -12.49 -26.33
N ASP A 461 2.66 -13.00 -25.10
CA ASP A 461 3.82 -13.77 -24.60
C ASP A 461 4.10 -15.00 -25.46
N GLU A 462 3.06 -15.79 -25.73
CA GLU A 462 3.13 -17.03 -26.50
C GLU A 462 3.53 -16.77 -27.97
N LEU A 463 2.85 -15.85 -28.64
CA LEU A 463 3.01 -15.61 -30.08
C LEU A 463 4.32 -14.90 -30.43
N LEU A 464 4.83 -14.05 -29.53
CA LEU A 464 6.15 -13.45 -29.70
C LEU A 464 7.27 -14.41 -29.27
N GLY A 465 6.96 -15.41 -28.46
CA GLY A 465 7.90 -16.44 -28.03
C GLY A 465 9.20 -15.87 -27.47
N GLU A 466 10.32 -16.39 -27.96
CA GLU A 466 11.68 -15.98 -27.58
C GLU A 466 12.26 -14.83 -28.43
N ARG A 467 11.41 -14.16 -29.22
CA ARG A 467 11.84 -13.02 -30.03
C ARG A 467 12.53 -11.96 -29.15
N GLU A 468 13.70 -11.50 -29.60
CA GLU A 468 14.40 -10.39 -28.95
C GLU A 468 13.60 -9.10 -29.16
N LEU A 469 13.20 -8.47 -28.06
CA LEU A 469 12.44 -7.22 -28.04
C LEU A 469 13.22 -6.19 -27.22
N ASP A 470 13.17 -4.93 -27.66
CA ASP A 470 13.69 -3.78 -26.91
C ASP A 470 12.87 -3.56 -25.63
N ALA A 471 11.55 -3.80 -25.68
CA ALA A 471 10.66 -3.69 -24.52
C ALA A 471 9.39 -4.56 -24.65
N PHE A 472 8.92 -5.08 -23.52
CA PHE A 472 7.62 -5.72 -23.39
C PHE A 472 6.93 -5.17 -22.14
N VAL A 473 6.07 -4.17 -22.32
CA VAL A 473 5.53 -3.38 -21.22
C VAL A 473 4.09 -3.75 -20.95
N LEU A 474 3.77 -4.07 -19.69
CA LEU A 474 2.44 -4.41 -19.23
C LEU A 474 1.93 -3.29 -18.32
N PHE A 475 0.78 -2.71 -18.66
CA PHE A 475 0.13 -1.74 -17.79
C PHE A 475 -0.69 -2.50 -16.76
N SER A 476 -0.18 -2.59 -15.54
CA SER A 476 -0.84 -3.18 -14.37
C SER A 476 -1.51 -2.08 -13.53
N SER A 477 -1.91 -2.38 -12.30
CA SER A 477 -2.56 -1.44 -11.39
C SER A 477 -2.21 -1.74 -9.94
N ILE A 478 -2.20 -0.70 -9.10
CA ILE A 478 -2.10 -0.82 -7.64
C ILE A 478 -3.12 -1.79 -7.02
N SER A 479 -4.29 -2.00 -7.66
CA SER A 479 -5.27 -3.01 -7.25
C SER A 479 -4.68 -4.43 -7.27
N GLY A 480 -3.82 -4.74 -8.25
CA GLY A 480 -3.08 -6.00 -8.31
C GLY A 480 -1.99 -6.10 -7.24
N VAL A 481 -1.57 -4.99 -6.62
CA VAL A 481 -0.48 -4.96 -5.64
C VAL A 481 -1.00 -5.06 -4.20
N TRP A 482 -1.97 -4.23 -3.81
CA TRP A 482 -2.50 -4.21 -2.43
C TRP A 482 -4.00 -4.45 -2.34
N GLY A 483 -4.70 -4.59 -3.47
CA GLY A 483 -6.15 -4.77 -3.51
C GLY A 483 -6.93 -3.47 -3.56
N SER A 484 -8.16 -3.52 -4.02
CA SER A 484 -9.14 -2.45 -3.89
C SER A 484 -10.53 -3.08 -3.83
N GLY A 485 -11.40 -2.60 -2.93
CA GLY A 485 -12.76 -3.12 -2.82
C GLY A 485 -13.51 -3.00 -4.15
N GLU A 486 -14.39 -3.96 -4.41
CA GLU A 486 -15.19 -4.15 -5.62
C GLU A 486 -14.38 -4.47 -6.88
N LEU A 487 -13.05 -4.55 -6.77
CA LEU A 487 -12.14 -4.73 -7.92
C LEU A 487 -11.44 -6.09 -7.90
N ALA A 488 -12.07 -7.13 -7.37
CA ALA A 488 -11.47 -8.47 -7.26
C ALA A 488 -11.01 -9.04 -8.62
N ALA A 489 -11.88 -8.96 -9.64
CA ALA A 489 -11.55 -9.41 -11.00
C ALA A 489 -10.44 -8.59 -11.66
N TYR A 490 -10.49 -7.27 -11.46
CA TYR A 490 -9.47 -6.37 -11.97
C TYR A 490 -8.12 -6.59 -11.26
N ALA A 491 -8.11 -6.78 -9.94
CA ALA A 491 -6.92 -7.09 -9.16
C ALA A 491 -6.30 -8.43 -9.59
N ALA A 492 -7.13 -9.46 -9.86
CA ALA A 492 -6.68 -10.74 -10.40
C ALA A 492 -5.99 -10.58 -11.76
N ALA A 493 -6.59 -9.81 -12.68
CA ALA A 493 -6.00 -9.53 -13.99
C ALA A 493 -4.64 -8.83 -13.90
N ASN A 494 -4.52 -7.83 -13.01
CA ASN A 494 -3.28 -7.06 -12.84
C ASN A 494 -2.19 -7.86 -12.13
N ALA A 495 -2.54 -8.68 -11.13
CA ALA A 495 -1.59 -9.58 -10.48
C ALA A 495 -1.06 -10.66 -11.45
N TYR A 496 -1.88 -11.12 -12.39
CA TYR A 496 -1.42 -11.98 -13.48
C TYR A 496 -0.34 -11.28 -14.34
N LEU A 497 -0.52 -10.01 -14.70
CA LEU A 497 0.48 -9.26 -15.47
C LEU A 497 1.82 -9.16 -14.74
N ASP A 498 1.79 -8.90 -13.44
CA ASP A 498 2.99 -8.85 -12.59
C ASP A 498 3.70 -10.23 -12.56
N GLY A 499 2.90 -11.30 -12.45
CA GLY A 499 3.37 -12.68 -12.54
C GLY A 499 4.01 -12.99 -13.89
N LEU A 500 3.35 -12.61 -14.99
CA LEU A 500 3.84 -12.81 -16.36
C LEU A 500 5.14 -12.07 -16.63
N ALA A 501 5.27 -10.81 -16.20
CA ALA A 501 6.51 -10.06 -16.36
C ALA A 501 7.69 -10.72 -15.60
N THR A 502 7.43 -11.18 -14.39
CA THR A 502 8.43 -11.90 -13.58
C THR A 502 8.81 -13.24 -14.22
N HIS A 503 7.83 -13.97 -14.77
CA HIS A 503 8.04 -15.22 -15.48
C HIS A 503 8.86 -15.03 -16.77
N ARG A 504 8.53 -14.01 -17.58
CA ARG A 504 9.30 -13.64 -18.79
C ARG A 504 10.76 -13.37 -18.46
N ARG A 505 11.03 -12.57 -17.43
CA ARG A 505 12.39 -12.25 -16.97
C ARG A 505 13.14 -13.48 -16.48
N ALA A 506 12.47 -14.42 -15.81
CA ALA A 506 13.06 -15.69 -15.39
C ALA A 506 13.51 -16.57 -16.57
N ARG A 507 12.89 -16.41 -17.75
CA ARG A 507 13.29 -17.06 -19.01
C ARG A 507 14.34 -16.25 -19.81
N GLY A 508 14.86 -15.16 -19.23
CA GLY A 508 15.84 -14.29 -19.90
C GLY A 508 15.25 -13.30 -20.91
N LEU A 509 13.92 -13.19 -20.98
CA LEU A 509 13.22 -12.28 -21.90
C LEU A 509 12.92 -10.93 -21.23
N THR A 510 12.87 -9.86 -22.02
CA THR A 510 12.46 -8.55 -21.49
C THR A 510 10.97 -8.56 -21.08
N ALA A 511 10.67 -7.90 -19.97
CA ALA A 511 9.33 -7.56 -19.52
C ALA A 511 9.35 -6.51 -18.39
N THR A 512 8.40 -5.58 -18.41
CA THR A 512 8.20 -4.59 -17.35
C THR A 512 6.72 -4.43 -17.10
N SER A 513 6.23 -4.89 -15.95
CA SER A 513 4.88 -4.59 -15.44
C SER A 513 4.92 -3.34 -14.58
N ILE A 514 4.07 -2.37 -14.88
CA ILE A 514 3.96 -1.15 -14.08
C ILE A 514 2.58 -1.09 -13.44
N ALA A 515 2.52 -1.23 -12.12
CA ALA A 515 1.31 -1.10 -11.34
C ALA A 515 1.01 0.39 -11.08
N TRP A 516 0.17 0.97 -11.92
CA TRP A 516 -0.18 2.39 -11.85
C TRP A 516 -1.21 2.70 -10.75
N GLY A 517 -1.02 3.83 -10.07
CA GLY A 517 -2.08 4.60 -9.41
C GLY A 517 -2.99 5.30 -10.43
N PRO A 518 -3.99 6.08 -9.97
CA PRO A 518 -4.88 6.79 -10.88
C PRO A 518 -4.10 7.80 -11.74
N TRP A 519 -4.45 7.92 -13.02
CA TRP A 519 -3.92 8.97 -13.91
C TRP A 519 -4.92 10.12 -13.94
N ALA A 520 -4.42 11.35 -14.00
CA ALA A 520 -5.25 12.54 -14.18
C ALA A 520 -5.70 12.66 -15.64
N ASP A 521 -6.96 13.07 -15.85
CA ASP A 521 -7.55 13.39 -17.16
C ASP A 521 -7.54 12.25 -18.21
N ALA A 522 -7.11 11.05 -17.81
CA ALA A 522 -6.95 9.90 -18.70
C ALA A 522 -7.09 8.57 -17.94
N GLY A 523 -7.57 7.56 -18.66
CA GLY A 523 -7.71 6.19 -18.15
C GLY A 523 -8.97 5.99 -17.31
N MET A 524 -9.10 4.80 -16.73
CA MET A 524 -10.34 4.34 -16.12
C MET A 524 -10.83 5.22 -14.96
N ALA A 525 -9.93 5.76 -14.14
CA ALA A 525 -10.32 6.60 -13.00
C ALA A 525 -11.04 7.88 -13.43
N ALA A 526 -10.58 8.51 -14.51
CA ALA A 526 -11.21 9.67 -15.12
C ALA A 526 -12.54 9.28 -15.81
N GLU A 527 -12.55 8.17 -16.56
CA GLU A 527 -13.73 7.69 -17.30
C GLU A 527 -14.91 7.32 -16.37
N THR A 528 -14.63 6.75 -15.18
CA THR A 528 -15.67 6.39 -14.20
C THR A 528 -15.97 7.50 -13.19
N GLY A 529 -15.25 8.63 -13.23
CA GLY A 529 -15.37 9.70 -12.23
C GLY A 529 -14.91 9.31 -10.82
N ALA A 530 -14.06 8.29 -10.68
CA ALA A 530 -13.62 7.75 -9.39
C ALA A 530 -12.50 8.57 -8.74
N GLU A 531 -11.93 9.56 -9.42
CA GLU A 531 -10.80 10.36 -8.93
C GLU A 531 -11.07 11.03 -7.58
N ALA A 532 -12.26 11.61 -7.39
CA ALA A 532 -12.61 12.28 -6.13
C ALA A 532 -12.68 11.30 -4.95
N GLU A 533 -13.17 10.07 -5.18
CA GLU A 533 -13.23 9.04 -4.15
C GLU A 533 -11.84 8.47 -3.84
N LEU A 534 -11.00 8.25 -4.87
CA LEU A 534 -9.62 7.82 -4.69
C LEU A 534 -8.80 8.87 -3.93
N LEU A 535 -8.99 10.16 -4.23
CA LEU A 535 -8.36 11.25 -3.50
C LEU A 535 -8.74 11.25 -2.03
N ARG A 536 -10.03 11.03 -1.70
CA ARG A 536 -10.49 10.89 -0.31
C ARG A 536 -9.88 9.71 0.42
N ARG A 537 -9.44 8.68 -0.30
CA ARG A 537 -8.71 7.52 0.24
C ARG A 537 -7.19 7.74 0.28
N GLY A 538 -6.70 8.93 -0.08
CA GLY A 538 -5.27 9.24 -0.08
C GLY A 538 -4.53 8.86 -1.37
N LEU A 539 -5.23 8.57 -2.47
CA LEU A 539 -4.62 8.27 -3.77
C LEU A 539 -4.78 9.45 -4.73
N ARG A 540 -3.67 10.11 -5.06
CA ARG A 540 -3.67 11.29 -5.92
C ARG A 540 -3.45 10.91 -7.39
N ALA A 541 -4.12 11.62 -8.28
CA ALA A 541 -4.03 11.37 -9.72
C ALA A 541 -2.68 11.83 -10.28
N LEU A 542 -2.03 10.95 -11.04
CA LEU A 542 -0.73 11.17 -11.66
C LEU A 542 -0.87 12.03 -12.92
N PRO A 543 -0.17 13.17 -13.02
CA PRO A 543 -0.11 13.92 -14.27
C PRO A 543 0.49 13.05 -15.40
N PRO A 544 -0.17 12.94 -16.58
CA PRO A 544 0.27 12.04 -17.65
C PRO A 544 1.73 12.23 -18.07
N ALA A 545 2.22 13.48 -18.13
CA ALA A 545 3.62 13.76 -18.48
C ALA A 545 4.62 13.13 -17.50
N LEU A 546 4.32 13.17 -16.20
CA LEU A 546 5.18 12.58 -15.17
C LEU A 546 5.03 11.05 -15.11
N ALA A 547 3.84 10.52 -15.38
CA ALA A 547 3.63 9.08 -15.50
C ALA A 547 4.39 8.50 -16.70
N ILE A 548 4.40 9.18 -17.85
CA ILE A 548 5.23 8.82 -19.01
C ILE A 548 6.73 8.90 -18.68
N ASP A 549 7.16 9.90 -17.92
CA ASP A 549 8.54 10.01 -17.45
C ASP A 549 8.95 8.80 -16.56
N ALA A 550 8.03 8.33 -15.71
CA ALA A 550 8.19 7.11 -14.91
C ALA A 550 8.26 5.84 -15.78
N LEU A 551 7.40 5.72 -16.79
CA LEU A 551 7.39 4.62 -17.77
C LEU A 551 8.77 4.47 -18.44
N LYS A 552 9.33 5.56 -18.97
CA LYS A 552 10.65 5.57 -19.63
C LYS A 552 11.75 4.98 -18.75
N ARG A 553 11.75 5.35 -17.47
CA ARG A 553 12.75 4.89 -16.49
C ARG A 553 12.51 3.43 -16.10
N ALA A 554 11.26 3.05 -15.87
CA ALA A 554 10.90 1.69 -15.49
C ALA A 554 11.32 0.66 -16.54
N VAL A 555 11.21 0.98 -17.83
CA VAL A 555 11.64 0.07 -18.92
C VAL A 555 13.16 -0.05 -19.00
N ALA A 556 13.90 1.02 -18.75
CA ALA A 556 15.36 1.00 -18.71
C ALA A 556 15.92 0.28 -17.48
N GLU A 557 15.10 0.06 -16.46
CA GLU A 557 15.48 -0.70 -15.28
C GLU A 557 15.26 -2.20 -15.51
N GLU A 558 16.22 -3.03 -15.08
CA GLU A 558 16.12 -4.49 -15.18
C GLU A 558 15.17 -5.12 -14.14
N ARG A 559 14.14 -4.38 -13.73
CA ARG A 559 13.13 -4.83 -12.75
C ARG A 559 11.88 -5.30 -13.49
N ALA A 560 11.39 -6.47 -13.11
CA ALA A 560 10.19 -7.04 -13.72
C ALA A 560 8.93 -6.23 -13.37
N CYS A 561 8.81 -5.77 -12.12
CA CYS A 561 7.63 -5.09 -11.62
C CYS A 561 8.00 -3.80 -10.88
N LEU A 562 7.27 -2.72 -11.14
CA LEU A 562 7.37 -1.45 -10.45
C LEU A 562 5.95 -0.93 -10.15
N THR A 563 5.75 -0.39 -8.96
CA THR A 563 4.52 0.33 -8.61
C THR A 563 4.79 1.83 -8.71
N VAL A 564 3.92 2.57 -9.39
CA VAL A 564 4.00 4.03 -9.51
C VAL A 564 2.69 4.64 -9.06
N ALA A 565 2.66 5.25 -7.89
CA ALA A 565 1.47 5.86 -7.29
C ALA A 565 1.84 7.03 -6.37
N ASP A 566 1.05 8.10 -6.43
CA ASP A 566 1.12 9.20 -5.48
C ASP A 566 0.18 8.90 -4.30
N VAL A 567 0.77 8.52 -3.16
CA VAL A 567 0.04 8.05 -1.98
C VAL A 567 0.26 9.02 -0.82
N ASP A 568 -0.83 9.59 -0.33
CA ASP A 568 -0.87 10.26 0.95
C ASP A 568 -1.04 9.22 2.05
N TRP A 569 0.08 8.71 2.58
CA TRP A 569 0.08 7.67 3.59
C TRP A 569 -0.60 8.08 4.90
N SER A 570 -0.67 9.39 5.20
CA SER A 570 -1.39 9.89 6.38
C SER A 570 -2.90 9.67 6.30
N VAL A 571 -3.45 9.59 5.08
CA VAL A 571 -4.86 9.30 4.81
C VAL A 571 -5.06 7.83 4.46
N PHE A 572 -4.20 7.29 3.59
CA PHE A 572 -4.36 5.94 3.04
C PHE A 572 -4.13 4.86 4.09
N ALA A 573 -3.09 4.96 4.93
CA ALA A 573 -2.73 3.87 5.84
C ALA A 573 -3.82 3.59 6.89
N PRO A 574 -4.38 4.61 7.60
CA PRO A 574 -5.48 4.38 8.54
C PRO A 574 -6.72 3.81 7.86
N ALA A 575 -7.12 4.34 6.71
CA ALA A 575 -8.29 3.85 5.96
C ALA A 575 -8.11 2.41 5.48
N PHE A 576 -6.92 2.06 4.98
CA PHE A 576 -6.60 0.72 4.49
C PHE A 576 -6.53 -0.31 5.63
N ALA A 577 -6.06 0.10 6.82
CA ALA A 577 -5.94 -0.76 8.01
C ALA A 577 -7.17 -0.74 8.94
N ALA A 578 -8.22 0.04 8.62
CA ALA A 578 -9.37 0.23 9.50
C ALA A 578 -10.05 -1.08 9.90
N ALA A 579 -10.24 -2.01 8.97
CA ALA A 579 -10.93 -3.28 9.23
C ALA A 579 -10.02 -4.38 9.80
N ARG A 580 -8.71 -4.33 9.53
CA ARG A 580 -7.73 -5.33 9.99
C ARG A 580 -6.29 -4.84 9.82
N PRO A 581 -5.32 -5.38 10.59
CA PRO A 581 -3.90 -5.07 10.41
C PRO A 581 -3.41 -5.30 8.97
N ARG A 582 -2.46 -4.47 8.53
CA ARG A 582 -1.88 -4.51 7.17
C ARG A 582 -0.36 -4.65 7.21
N PRO A 583 0.19 -5.86 7.48
CA PRO A 583 1.63 -6.09 7.52
C PRO A 583 2.37 -5.65 6.24
N LEU A 584 1.67 -5.67 5.10
CA LEU A 584 2.20 -5.22 3.80
C LEU A 584 2.85 -3.83 3.86
N ILE A 585 2.25 -2.86 4.55
CA ILE A 585 2.70 -1.46 4.58
C ILE A 585 3.43 -1.09 5.88
N ALA A 586 3.56 -2.04 6.82
CA ALA A 586 4.10 -1.78 8.15
C ALA A 586 5.58 -1.38 8.16
N ASP A 587 6.34 -1.72 7.10
CA ASP A 587 7.75 -1.38 6.96
C ASP A 587 7.98 -0.01 6.27
N LEU A 588 6.92 0.65 5.76
CA LEU A 588 7.03 2.01 5.22
C LEU A 588 7.01 3.02 6.38
N PRO A 589 8.03 3.88 6.53
CA PRO A 589 8.12 4.81 7.67
C PRO A 589 6.89 5.70 7.81
N GLU A 590 6.46 6.35 6.73
CA GLU A 590 5.34 7.27 6.73
C GLU A 590 3.98 6.59 6.98
N ALA A 591 3.83 5.31 6.59
CA ALA A 591 2.63 4.54 6.89
C ALA A 591 2.62 4.06 8.35
N ALA A 592 3.78 3.62 8.87
CA ALA A 592 3.94 3.23 10.26
C ALA A 592 3.69 4.42 11.21
N ASP A 593 4.23 5.60 10.87
CA ASP A 593 3.99 6.83 11.61
C ASP A 593 2.50 7.20 11.61
N ALA A 594 1.84 7.16 10.44
CA ALA A 594 0.40 7.44 10.32
C ALA A 594 -0.48 6.46 11.14
N LEU A 595 -0.10 5.19 11.19
CA LEU A 595 -0.80 4.18 11.99
C LEU A 595 -0.53 4.34 13.50
N ALA A 596 0.66 4.82 13.89
CA ALA A 596 1.03 5.03 15.29
C ALA A 596 0.39 6.29 15.89
N THR A 597 0.21 7.35 15.10
CA THR A 597 -0.42 8.60 15.56
C THR A 597 -1.93 8.48 15.79
N GLY A 598 -2.57 7.41 15.30
CA GLY A 598 -4.02 7.27 15.29
C GLY A 598 -4.69 8.37 14.43
N PRO A 599 -6.00 8.28 14.16
CA PRO A 599 -6.70 9.35 13.46
C PRO A 599 -6.61 10.65 14.28
N THR A 600 -5.97 11.69 13.73
CA THR A 600 -6.03 13.06 14.26
C THR A 600 -7.36 13.71 13.86
N GLY A 601 -8.47 13.13 14.33
CA GLY A 601 -9.76 13.83 14.43
C GLY A 601 -9.88 14.49 15.82
N PRO A 602 -10.87 15.38 16.05
CA PRO A 602 -11.16 15.84 17.40
C PRO A 602 -11.51 14.62 18.26
N GLY A 603 -10.66 14.32 19.24
CA GLY A 603 -10.80 13.34 20.32
C GLY A 603 -11.87 12.26 20.16
N THR A 604 -11.50 11.12 19.58
CA THR A 604 -12.21 9.86 19.81
C THR A 604 -11.89 9.35 21.22
N ASP A 605 -12.55 9.93 22.21
CA ASP A 605 -12.97 9.14 23.37
C ASP A 605 -14.13 8.29 22.84
N LEU A 606 -13.82 7.20 22.13
CA LEU A 606 -14.83 6.24 21.70
C LEU A 606 -15.39 5.65 22.99
N ASP A 607 -16.59 6.12 23.37
CA ASP A 607 -17.40 5.56 24.44
C ASP A 607 -17.75 4.12 24.05
N THR A 608 -16.82 3.18 24.21
CA THR A 608 -16.99 1.76 23.88
C THR A 608 -18.13 1.14 24.68
N ASP A 609 -18.50 1.74 25.82
CA ASP A 609 -19.65 1.32 26.62
C ASP A 609 -20.98 1.64 25.93
N ARG A 610 -21.06 2.69 25.08
CA ARG A 610 -22.24 3.05 24.27
C ARG A 610 -22.69 1.94 23.32
N TRP A 611 -21.75 1.12 22.85
CA TRP A 611 -21.97 0.07 21.86
C TRP A 611 -21.92 -1.35 22.46
N ASN A 612 -21.57 -1.50 23.75
CA ASN A 612 -21.54 -2.77 24.45
C ASN A 612 -22.94 -3.16 24.97
N LEU A 613 -23.84 -3.49 24.04
CA LEU A 613 -25.25 -3.79 24.30
C LEU A 613 -25.61 -5.21 23.85
N PRO A 614 -26.64 -5.85 24.48
CA PRO A 614 -27.21 -7.09 23.95
C PRO A 614 -27.63 -6.93 22.48
N ARG A 615 -27.42 -7.96 21.65
CA ARG A 615 -27.59 -7.90 20.18
C ARG A 615 -28.89 -7.25 19.70
N ALA A 616 -30.01 -7.54 20.36
CA ALA A 616 -31.31 -6.97 20.01
C ALA A 616 -31.34 -5.44 20.21
N GLU A 617 -30.74 -4.96 21.30
CA GLU A 617 -30.70 -3.55 21.67
C GLU A 617 -29.65 -2.78 20.85
N LEU A 618 -28.51 -3.41 20.55
CA LEU A 618 -27.53 -2.89 19.60
C LEU A 618 -28.15 -2.73 18.20
N THR A 619 -28.90 -3.73 17.73
CA THR A 619 -29.55 -3.69 16.40
C THR A 619 -30.56 -2.55 16.33
N HIS A 620 -31.37 -2.36 17.36
CA HIS A 620 -32.31 -1.24 17.44
C HIS A 620 -31.61 0.13 17.47
N ARG A 621 -30.47 0.22 18.19
CA ARG A 621 -29.68 1.45 18.29
C ARG A 621 -29.01 1.81 16.96
N LEU A 622 -28.45 0.82 16.27
CA LEU A 622 -27.85 1.00 14.94
C LEU A 622 -28.90 1.34 13.88
N ASP A 623 -30.07 0.69 13.90
CA ASP A 623 -31.19 1.03 13.02
C ASP A 623 -31.61 2.50 13.20
N THR A 624 -31.76 2.92 14.46
CA THR A 624 -32.12 4.30 14.79
C THR A 624 -31.06 5.30 14.33
N LEU A 625 -29.78 5.01 14.57
CA LEU A 625 -28.67 5.86 14.15
C LEU A 625 -28.64 6.01 12.62
N VAL A 626 -28.60 4.89 11.90
CA VAL A 626 -28.51 4.87 10.43
C VAL A 626 -29.70 5.58 9.80
N ARG A 627 -30.92 5.38 10.31
CA ARG A 627 -32.12 6.06 9.81
C ARG A 627 -32.13 7.55 10.14
N THR A 628 -31.56 7.95 11.26
CA THR A 628 -31.45 9.38 11.65
C THR A 628 -30.49 10.10 10.73
N GLU A 629 -29.30 9.55 10.52
CA GLU A 629 -28.31 10.15 9.63
C GLU A 629 -28.78 10.11 8.17
N ALA A 630 -29.43 9.03 7.73
CA ALA A 630 -29.98 8.93 6.38
C ALA A 630 -31.12 9.95 6.15
N ALA A 631 -32.01 10.14 7.14
CA ALA A 631 -33.06 11.15 7.08
C ALA A 631 -32.48 12.56 6.98
N ALA A 632 -31.42 12.85 7.74
CA ALA A 632 -30.80 14.16 7.74
C ALA A 632 -30.08 14.48 6.42
N VAL A 633 -29.43 13.49 5.79
CA VAL A 633 -28.80 13.64 4.46
C VAL A 633 -29.84 13.85 3.36
N LEU A 634 -30.97 13.15 3.42
CA LEU A 634 -32.04 13.27 2.42
C LEU A 634 -33.00 14.45 2.68
N GLY A 635 -32.81 15.19 3.77
CA GLY A 635 -33.68 16.31 4.15
C GLY A 635 -35.08 15.90 4.63
N PHE A 636 -35.24 14.67 5.12
CA PHE A 636 -36.49 14.22 5.72
C PHE A 636 -36.68 14.77 7.14
N ALA A 637 -37.93 14.89 7.57
CA ALA A 637 -38.29 15.47 8.87
C ALA A 637 -37.86 14.62 10.08
N GLY A 638 -37.47 13.36 9.87
CA GLY A 638 -37.00 12.46 10.93
C GLY A 638 -36.79 11.01 10.47
N PRO A 639 -36.22 10.14 11.32
CA PRO A 639 -35.89 8.74 10.99
C PRO A 639 -37.10 7.88 10.63
N GLU A 640 -38.30 8.24 11.11
CA GLU A 640 -39.55 7.53 10.80
C GLU A 640 -39.92 7.59 9.31
N ALA A 641 -39.43 8.60 8.58
CA ALA A 641 -39.64 8.74 7.14
C ALA A 641 -38.71 7.84 6.29
N VAL A 642 -37.71 7.21 6.91
CA VAL A 642 -36.79 6.25 6.28
C VAL A 642 -37.23 4.84 6.67
N GLU A 643 -37.70 4.03 5.73
CA GLU A 643 -38.02 2.62 5.97
C GLU A 643 -36.75 1.77 6.06
N ALA A 644 -36.57 1.05 7.17
CA ALA A 644 -35.39 0.22 7.43
C ALA A 644 -35.12 -0.87 6.38
N SER A 645 -36.18 -1.37 5.74
CA SER A 645 -36.10 -2.45 4.74
C SER A 645 -35.94 -1.97 3.30
N ARG A 646 -35.85 -0.66 3.07
CA ARG A 646 -35.83 -0.09 1.72
C ARG A 646 -34.40 0.28 1.31
N ALA A 647 -34.03 -0.04 0.07
CA ALA A 647 -32.69 0.27 -0.43
C ALA A 647 -32.47 1.79 -0.51
N PHE A 648 -31.29 2.26 -0.12
CA PHE A 648 -30.94 3.69 -0.13
C PHE A 648 -31.11 4.35 -1.50
N ARG A 649 -30.80 3.64 -2.59
CA ARG A 649 -30.97 4.13 -3.96
C ARG A 649 -32.43 4.49 -4.26
N ASP A 650 -33.37 3.69 -3.75
CA ASP A 650 -34.82 3.89 -3.95
C ASP A 650 -35.39 5.01 -3.05
N LEU A 651 -34.58 5.52 -2.13
CA LEU A 651 -34.87 6.65 -1.25
C LEU A 651 -34.25 7.96 -1.77
N GLY A 652 -33.51 7.92 -2.89
CA GLY A 652 -32.91 9.09 -3.51
C GLY A 652 -31.43 9.30 -3.17
N PHE A 653 -30.75 8.31 -2.58
CA PHE A 653 -29.30 8.38 -2.44
C PHE A 653 -28.60 8.28 -3.80
N ASP A 654 -27.69 9.22 -4.01
CA ASP A 654 -26.68 9.26 -5.06
C ASP A 654 -25.27 9.13 -4.47
N SER A 655 -24.25 9.19 -5.31
CA SER A 655 -22.85 9.03 -4.88
C SER A 655 -22.37 10.14 -3.93
N LEU A 656 -23.01 11.32 -3.92
CA LEU A 656 -22.63 12.43 -3.06
C LEU A 656 -23.25 12.28 -1.67
N THR A 657 -24.54 12.01 -1.62
CA THR A 657 -25.31 11.76 -0.39
C THR A 657 -24.83 10.50 0.33
N ALA A 658 -24.42 9.45 -0.39
CA ALA A 658 -23.84 8.25 0.23
C ALA A 658 -22.54 8.53 0.99
N VAL A 659 -21.71 9.44 0.45
CA VAL A 659 -20.47 9.88 1.09
C VAL A 659 -20.76 10.75 2.32
N GLU A 660 -21.77 11.61 2.24
CA GLU A 660 -22.22 12.41 3.37
C GLU A 660 -22.73 11.53 4.51
N LEU A 661 -23.55 10.52 4.21
CA LEU A 661 -24.03 9.55 5.20
C LEU A 661 -22.88 8.80 5.86
N ARG A 662 -21.90 8.33 5.07
CA ARG A 662 -20.70 7.67 5.61
C ARG A 662 -19.94 8.58 6.58
N ASN A 663 -19.71 9.84 6.21
CA ASN A 663 -18.96 10.78 7.04
C ASN A 663 -19.70 11.05 8.36
N ARG A 664 -21.01 11.23 8.30
CA ARG A 664 -21.85 11.47 9.49
C ARG A 664 -21.91 10.26 10.41
N LEU A 665 -21.99 9.05 9.84
CA LEU A 665 -21.90 7.82 10.63
C LEU A 665 -20.53 7.68 11.29
N ALA A 666 -19.44 8.01 10.61
CA ALA A 666 -18.09 7.99 11.18
C ALA A 666 -17.84 9.05 12.26
N GLU A 667 -18.63 10.14 12.31
CA GLU A 667 -18.62 11.09 13.42
C GLU A 667 -19.37 10.55 14.65
N GLU A 668 -20.38 9.71 14.43
CA GLU A 668 -21.24 9.14 15.47
C GLU A 668 -20.79 7.78 16.01
N THR A 669 -20.05 7.00 15.23
CA THR A 669 -19.56 5.66 15.60
C THR A 669 -18.06 5.62 15.66
#